data_AF-A0A8T0URY3-F1
#
_entry.id   AF-A0A8T0URY3-F1
#
_cell.length_a   1.000
_cell.length_b   1.000
_cell.length_c   1.000
_cell.angle_alpha   90.00
_cell.angle_beta   90.00
_cell.angle_gamma   90.00
#
_symmetry.space_group_name_H-M   'P 1'
#
loop_
_entity.id
_entity.type
_entity.pdbx_description
1 polymer ?
#
loop_
_entity_poly.entity_id
_entity_poly.type
_entity_poly.pdbx_seq_one_letter_code
_entity_poly.pdbx_strand_id
1 'polypeptide(L)'
;MATASDGDKGAAAPPQLESFLAIGLDQRTAENALANRKVTANLTAVIAEAGVTGCDKSVGNLLYTVATKYPANALVHRPNLIKYILSEKIKNSAQLDAALSFLSTLGPDSLDPVKFEEACGVGVVVSFEEIQLAVSDVLNENMEAIVEQRYRINVGSLCGQVRKRHPWGDAKLVKEEIEKRLMEILGPKTEADNAKPMKKKKEKPTKVEEEKTVAAPPSEEELNPYSIFPQPEENFKVHTEIFFSDGNIWRAHNTKSILEKHLKVTGGKVMTRFPPEPNGYLHIGHAKAMFIDFGLAKERNGHCYLRFDDTNPEAEKKEYIDHIQEIVTWMGWEPYKVTYTSDYFQDLYELAICLIQKGLAYVDHQTPEEIKEYREKKMNSPWRDRPIEESLRLFEDMRRGLIAEGKATLRMKQDMQNDNKNMADLIAYRIKFTPHPHAGDKWFIYPSYDYAHCLVDSLENITHSLCTLEFDIRRPSYYWLLVALGQYQPHVWEYSRLNISNNVMSKRKLNRLDTDKWVDGWDDPRLLTLAGLRRRGVSSTAINSFIRGMGITRSDNSLIRVERLEYHIREELNKVAPRALVVLHPLKVVITNLDHGTIINLDAKMWPNASDDDASAHYKVPFSRTVYIEQSDFRLKDSKDFYGLAPGKSVMLRHAFPIKCTEVIYGDNPDSIVEIRAEYDPSKATKLKVHKLLKSFCTLEFFCSFLFLIHLQFV
;
A
#
# COMPACT_ATOMS: atom_id res chain seq x y z
N MET A 1 14.78 -59.53 -31.26
CA MET A 1 13.84 -58.85 -32.17
C MET A 1 12.69 -58.37 -31.29
N ALA A 2 12.76 -57.14 -30.78
CA ALA A 2 12.18 -55.92 -31.40
C ALA A 2 10.63 -56.02 -31.39
N THR A 3 9.86 -55.13 -30.77
CA THR A 3 10.00 -53.66 -30.65
C THR A 3 9.22 -53.10 -29.47
N ALA A 4 9.75 -52.02 -28.90
CA ALA A 4 9.03 -51.04 -28.08
C ALA A 4 8.33 -49.99 -28.96
N SER A 5 7.27 -49.38 -28.43
CA SER A 5 6.60 -48.15 -28.89
C SER A 5 5.65 -47.69 -27.76
N ASP A 6 5.45 -46.44 -27.39
CA ASP A 6 6.07 -45.13 -27.62
C ASP A 6 5.19 -44.15 -26.83
N GLY A 7 5.81 -43.24 -26.07
CA GLY A 7 5.43 -41.82 -25.99
C GLY A 7 4.01 -41.42 -25.58
N ASP A 8 3.86 -41.12 -24.29
CA ASP A 8 2.85 -40.22 -23.72
C ASP A 8 2.89 -38.83 -24.43
N LYS A 9 1.83 -38.49 -25.16
CA LYS A 9 1.62 -37.16 -25.75
C LYS A 9 0.64 -36.41 -24.86
N GLY A 10 1.11 -35.32 -24.23
CA GLY A 10 0.27 -34.38 -23.49
C GLY A 10 -0.92 -33.91 -24.34
N ALA A 11 -2.12 -34.19 -23.86
CA ALA A 11 -3.35 -33.74 -24.49
C ALA A 11 -3.48 -32.22 -24.31
N ALA A 12 -3.48 -31.48 -25.42
CA ALA A 12 -3.84 -30.06 -25.45
C ALA A 12 -5.28 -29.89 -24.92
N ALA A 13 -5.52 -28.82 -24.15
CA ALA A 13 -6.85 -28.51 -23.64
C ALA A 13 -7.85 -28.32 -24.81
N PRO A 14 -9.12 -28.70 -24.66
CA PRO A 14 -10.11 -28.52 -25.72
C PRO A 14 -10.25 -27.02 -26.07
N PRO A 15 -10.33 -26.64 -27.37
CA PRO A 15 -10.32 -25.23 -27.82
C PRO A 15 -11.41 -24.33 -27.19
N GLN A 16 -12.52 -24.94 -26.76
CA GLN A 16 -13.62 -24.27 -26.07
C GLN A 16 -13.26 -23.86 -24.64
N LEU A 17 -12.44 -24.65 -23.95
CA LEU A 17 -11.97 -24.32 -22.61
C LEU A 17 -11.03 -23.11 -22.67
N GLU A 18 -10.11 -23.08 -23.64
CA GLU A 18 -9.24 -21.91 -23.87
C GLU A 18 -10.04 -20.65 -24.18
N SER A 19 -11.10 -20.77 -25.00
CA SER A 19 -11.98 -19.65 -25.32
C SER A 19 -12.76 -19.12 -24.10
N PHE A 20 -13.19 -20.01 -23.18
CA PHE A 20 -13.89 -19.63 -21.96
C PHE A 20 -12.96 -18.99 -20.93
N LEU A 21 -11.71 -19.46 -20.85
CA LEU A 21 -10.67 -18.84 -20.02
C LEU A 21 -10.23 -17.48 -20.58
N ALA A 22 -10.16 -17.33 -21.90
CA ALA A 22 -9.76 -16.09 -22.55
C ALA A 22 -10.72 -14.92 -22.27
N ILE A 23 -12.01 -15.19 -22.05
CA ILE A 23 -12.99 -14.18 -21.62
C ILE A 23 -13.00 -13.94 -20.09
N GLY A 24 -12.00 -14.42 -19.36
CA GLY A 24 -11.82 -14.11 -17.93
C GLY A 24 -12.65 -14.95 -16.96
N LEU A 25 -13.23 -16.08 -17.38
CA LEU A 25 -13.88 -17.01 -16.46
C LEU A 25 -12.83 -17.79 -15.65
N ASP A 26 -13.11 -18.04 -14.37
CA ASP A 26 -12.25 -18.89 -13.57
C ASP A 26 -12.31 -20.35 -14.06
N GLN A 27 -11.22 -21.09 -13.83
CA GLN A 27 -11.05 -22.47 -14.29
C GLN A 27 -12.25 -23.36 -13.95
N ARG A 28 -12.75 -23.26 -12.71
CA ARG A 28 -13.87 -24.08 -12.24
C ARG A 28 -15.17 -23.71 -12.97
N THR A 29 -15.45 -22.42 -13.16
CA THR A 29 -16.62 -21.97 -13.91
C THR A 29 -16.54 -22.35 -15.39
N ALA A 30 -15.37 -22.25 -16.02
CA ALA A 30 -15.14 -22.64 -17.41
C ALA A 30 -15.31 -24.16 -17.61
N GLU A 31 -14.78 -24.98 -16.70
CA GLU A 31 -14.95 -26.43 -16.73
C GLU A 31 -16.41 -26.84 -16.49
N ASN A 32 -17.10 -26.21 -15.53
CA ASN A 32 -18.53 -26.43 -15.29
C ASN A 32 -19.39 -26.00 -16.49
N ALA A 33 -19.03 -24.90 -17.15
CA ALA A 33 -19.68 -24.44 -18.36
C ALA A 33 -19.51 -25.45 -19.49
N LEU A 34 -18.28 -25.98 -19.67
CA LEU A 34 -17.94 -26.98 -20.67
C LEU A 34 -18.66 -28.32 -20.43
N ALA A 35 -18.83 -28.71 -19.16
CA ALA A 35 -19.55 -29.92 -18.76
C ALA A 35 -21.05 -29.87 -19.11
N ASN A 36 -21.65 -28.68 -19.20
CA ASN A 36 -23.05 -28.50 -19.55
C ASN A 36 -23.22 -28.10 -21.03
N ARG A 37 -23.52 -29.10 -21.88
CA ARG A 37 -23.67 -28.93 -23.34
C ARG A 37 -24.52 -27.72 -23.77
N LYS A 38 -25.59 -27.40 -23.04
CA LYS A 38 -26.47 -26.25 -23.35
C LYS A 38 -25.78 -24.93 -23.05
N VAL A 39 -25.10 -24.84 -21.91
CA VAL A 39 -24.33 -23.66 -21.52
C VAL A 39 -23.11 -23.49 -22.43
N THR A 40 -22.41 -24.57 -22.79
CA THR A 40 -21.30 -24.55 -23.75
C THR A 40 -21.72 -23.95 -25.08
N ALA A 41 -22.84 -24.41 -25.66
CA ALA A 41 -23.33 -23.92 -26.94
C ALA A 41 -23.74 -22.44 -26.88
N ASN A 42 -24.47 -22.04 -25.82
CA ASN A 42 -24.89 -20.65 -25.64
C ASN A 42 -23.71 -19.71 -25.41
N LEU A 43 -22.74 -20.11 -24.58
CA LEU A 43 -21.57 -19.31 -24.27
C LEU A 43 -20.68 -19.13 -25.49
N THR A 44 -20.49 -20.20 -26.28
CA THR A 44 -19.74 -20.13 -27.55
C THR A 44 -20.41 -19.16 -28.53
N ALA A 45 -21.75 -19.16 -28.62
CA ALA A 45 -22.49 -18.22 -29.46
C ALA A 45 -22.37 -16.77 -28.97
N VAL A 46 -22.45 -16.54 -27.65
CA VAL A 46 -22.28 -15.20 -27.05
C VAL A 46 -20.87 -14.66 -27.27
N ILE A 47 -19.84 -15.50 -27.16
CA ILE A 47 -18.44 -15.12 -27.42
C ILE A 47 -18.24 -14.78 -28.90
N ALA A 48 -18.80 -15.58 -29.81
CA ALA A 48 -18.74 -15.30 -31.24
C ALA A 48 -19.46 -14.00 -31.61
N GLU A 49 -20.62 -13.71 -31.00
CA GLU A 49 -21.37 -12.46 -31.18
C GLU A 49 -20.65 -11.24 -30.58
N ALA A 50 -19.92 -11.44 -29.48
CA ALA A 50 -19.10 -10.39 -28.86
C ALA A 50 -17.87 -10.04 -29.69
N GLY A 51 -17.35 -10.97 -30.49
CA GLY A 51 -16.18 -10.75 -31.34
C GLY A 51 -14.89 -10.44 -30.56
N VAL A 52 -14.84 -10.82 -29.28
CA VAL A 52 -13.69 -10.59 -28.41
C VAL A 52 -12.80 -11.82 -28.34
N THR A 53 -11.49 -11.61 -28.45
CA THR A 53 -10.46 -12.66 -28.24
C THR A 53 -10.02 -12.75 -26.78
N GLY A 54 -10.44 -11.78 -25.94
CA GLY A 54 -10.33 -11.78 -24.49
C GLY A 54 -10.93 -10.52 -23.88
N CYS A 55 -11.33 -10.57 -22.61
CA CYS A 55 -11.91 -9.44 -21.87
C CYS A 55 -11.71 -9.58 -20.35
N ASP A 56 -11.91 -8.47 -19.63
CA ASP A 56 -11.81 -8.43 -18.17
C ASP A 56 -12.81 -9.38 -17.50
N LYS A 57 -12.43 -9.89 -16.32
CA LYS A 57 -13.26 -10.83 -15.54
C LYS A 57 -14.67 -10.30 -15.24
N SER A 58 -14.83 -8.99 -15.04
CA SER A 58 -16.15 -8.35 -14.84
C SER A 58 -17.04 -8.52 -16.07
N VAL A 59 -16.52 -8.17 -17.26
CA VAL A 59 -17.19 -8.32 -18.56
C VAL A 59 -17.46 -9.79 -18.86
N GLY A 60 -16.48 -10.66 -18.62
CA GLY A 60 -16.59 -12.11 -18.75
C GLY A 60 -17.75 -12.72 -17.97
N ASN A 61 -17.89 -12.34 -16.69
CA ASN A 61 -18.97 -12.79 -15.82
C ASN A 61 -20.35 -12.30 -16.31
N LEU A 62 -20.43 -11.09 -16.88
CA LEU A 62 -21.67 -10.58 -17.47
C LEU A 62 -22.03 -11.35 -18.76
N LEU A 63 -21.06 -11.63 -19.64
CA LEU A 63 -21.26 -12.47 -20.83
C LEU A 63 -21.67 -13.90 -20.47
N TYR A 64 -21.10 -14.47 -19.41
CA TYR A 64 -21.52 -15.77 -18.88
C TYR A 64 -22.95 -15.75 -18.34
N THR A 65 -23.34 -14.66 -17.67
CA THR A 65 -24.72 -14.46 -17.20
C THR A 65 -25.69 -14.34 -18.37
N VAL A 66 -25.31 -13.66 -19.46
CA VAL A 66 -26.08 -13.64 -20.71
C VAL A 66 -26.21 -15.06 -21.28
N ALA A 67 -25.14 -15.84 -21.37
CA ALA A 67 -25.20 -17.20 -21.91
C ALA A 67 -26.14 -18.14 -21.11
N THR A 68 -26.30 -17.89 -19.81
CA THR A 68 -27.06 -18.76 -18.90
C THR A 68 -28.50 -18.30 -18.65
N LYS A 69 -28.77 -16.99 -18.65
CA LYS A 69 -30.06 -16.41 -18.24
C LYS A 69 -30.82 -15.68 -19.35
N TYR A 70 -30.27 -15.55 -20.56
CA TYR A 70 -30.91 -14.74 -21.60
C TYR A 70 -32.28 -15.30 -22.03
N PRO A 71 -33.34 -14.44 -22.11
CA PRO A 71 -34.69 -14.87 -22.41
C PRO A 71 -34.83 -15.37 -23.87
N ALA A 72 -35.36 -16.58 -24.04
CA ALA A 72 -35.46 -17.24 -25.35
C ALA A 72 -36.39 -16.51 -26.33
N ASN A 73 -37.38 -15.76 -25.85
CA ASN A 73 -38.33 -15.00 -26.65
C ASN A 73 -37.77 -13.67 -27.20
N ALA A 74 -36.57 -13.25 -26.78
CA ALA A 74 -35.96 -11.97 -27.15
C ALA A 74 -34.55 -12.11 -27.76
N LEU A 75 -34.23 -13.28 -28.33
CA LEU A 75 -32.89 -13.59 -28.88
C LEU A 75 -32.41 -12.60 -29.95
N VAL A 76 -33.34 -11.93 -30.65
CA VAL A 76 -33.05 -10.92 -31.67
C VAL A 76 -32.25 -9.73 -31.09
N HIS A 77 -32.40 -9.42 -29.80
CA HIS A 77 -31.71 -8.30 -29.15
C HIS A 77 -30.38 -8.65 -28.48
N ARG A 78 -29.97 -9.93 -28.49
CA ARG A 78 -28.77 -10.40 -27.79
C ARG A 78 -27.49 -9.70 -28.26
N PRO A 79 -27.26 -9.49 -29.58
CA PRO A 79 -26.10 -8.75 -30.05
C PRO A 79 -26.07 -7.29 -29.59
N ASN A 80 -27.24 -6.64 -29.44
CA ASN A 80 -27.31 -5.27 -28.94
C ASN A 80 -26.94 -5.21 -27.45
N LEU A 81 -27.47 -6.12 -26.62
CA LEU A 81 -27.12 -6.19 -25.21
C LEU A 81 -25.60 -6.42 -25.00
N ILE A 82 -24.99 -7.29 -25.82
CA ILE A 82 -23.55 -7.54 -25.78
C ILE A 82 -22.76 -6.25 -26.07
N LYS A 83 -23.17 -5.41 -27.02
CA LYS A 83 -22.53 -4.11 -27.25
C LYS A 83 -22.61 -3.17 -26.04
N TYR A 84 -23.71 -3.18 -25.29
CA TYR A 84 -23.84 -2.39 -24.06
C TYR A 84 -22.91 -2.89 -22.94
N ILE A 85 -22.65 -4.20 -22.88
CA ILE A 85 -21.69 -4.78 -21.93
C ILE A 85 -20.25 -4.44 -22.35
N LEU A 86 -19.91 -4.58 -23.64
CA LEU A 86 -18.56 -4.30 -24.15
C LEU A 86 -18.19 -2.80 -24.13
N SER A 87 -19.17 -1.92 -24.22
CA SER A 87 -18.98 -0.46 -24.08
C SER A 87 -19.04 0.01 -22.62
N GLU A 88 -19.07 -0.92 -21.66
CA GLU A 88 -19.20 -0.66 -20.22
C GLU A 88 -20.40 0.23 -19.84
N LYS A 89 -21.47 0.25 -20.66
CA LYS A 89 -22.72 0.92 -20.28
C LYS A 89 -23.50 0.12 -19.24
N ILE A 90 -23.40 -1.21 -19.31
CA ILE A 90 -23.90 -2.16 -18.30
C ILE A 90 -22.69 -2.74 -17.56
N LYS A 91 -22.51 -2.34 -16.31
CA LYS A 91 -21.29 -2.61 -15.51
C LYS A 91 -21.50 -3.65 -14.42
N ASN A 92 -22.73 -3.84 -13.96
CA ASN A 92 -23.05 -4.70 -12.83
C ASN A 92 -24.22 -5.66 -13.10
N SER A 93 -24.37 -6.66 -12.23
CA SER A 93 -25.39 -7.69 -12.36
C SER A 93 -26.83 -7.16 -12.23
N ALA A 94 -27.06 -6.08 -11.48
CA ALA A 94 -28.39 -5.49 -11.33
C ALA A 94 -28.87 -4.81 -12.62
N GLN A 95 -27.99 -4.06 -13.28
CA GLN A 95 -28.23 -3.49 -14.61
C GLN A 95 -28.49 -4.59 -15.65
N LEU A 96 -27.70 -5.68 -15.61
CA LEU A 96 -27.91 -6.81 -16.49
C LEU A 96 -29.24 -7.54 -16.23
N ASP A 97 -29.58 -7.82 -14.97
CA ASP A 97 -30.86 -8.46 -14.62
C ASP A 97 -32.06 -7.58 -15.04
N ALA A 98 -31.97 -6.26 -14.90
CA ALA A 98 -32.99 -5.32 -15.39
C ALA A 98 -33.11 -5.33 -16.92
N ALA A 99 -31.97 -5.35 -17.63
CA ALA A 99 -31.93 -5.48 -19.08
C ALA A 99 -32.58 -6.78 -19.56
N LEU A 100 -32.27 -7.91 -18.91
CA LEU A 100 -32.86 -9.20 -19.22
C LEU A 100 -34.37 -9.21 -18.96
N SER A 101 -34.83 -8.57 -17.87
CA SER A 101 -36.26 -8.44 -17.55
C SER A 101 -36.99 -7.60 -18.61
N PHE A 102 -36.43 -6.45 -18.98
CA PHE A 102 -37.01 -5.56 -20.01
C PHE A 102 -37.13 -6.28 -21.36
N LEU A 103 -36.05 -6.95 -21.79
CA LEU A 103 -36.03 -7.70 -23.04
C LEU A 103 -37.01 -8.89 -23.00
N SER A 104 -37.15 -9.56 -21.85
CA SER A 104 -38.13 -10.64 -21.71
C SER A 104 -39.57 -10.16 -21.87
N THR A 105 -39.89 -8.93 -21.45
CA THR A 105 -41.22 -8.33 -21.63
C THR A 105 -41.42 -7.82 -23.06
N LEU A 106 -40.38 -7.29 -23.70
CA LEU A 106 -40.43 -6.81 -25.09
C LEU A 106 -40.58 -7.94 -26.12
N GLY A 107 -39.92 -9.07 -25.90
CA GLY A 107 -39.95 -10.20 -26.84
C GLY A 107 -39.26 -9.86 -28.18
N PRO A 108 -39.91 -10.04 -29.34
CA PRO A 108 -39.34 -9.76 -30.66
C PRO A 108 -39.56 -8.32 -31.16
N ASP A 109 -40.26 -7.48 -30.40
CA ASP A 109 -40.65 -6.13 -30.82
C ASP A 109 -39.45 -5.17 -30.90
N SER A 110 -39.58 -4.04 -31.63
CA SER A 110 -38.47 -3.11 -31.84
C SER A 110 -37.97 -2.47 -30.54
N LEU A 111 -36.66 -2.56 -30.29
CA LEU A 111 -36.01 -2.00 -29.10
C LEU A 111 -35.85 -0.46 -29.22
N ASP A 112 -36.56 0.28 -28.37
CA ASP A 112 -36.35 1.72 -28.18
C ASP A 112 -35.13 1.94 -27.27
N PRO A 113 -34.02 2.52 -27.78
CA PRO A 113 -32.78 2.66 -27.01
C PRO A 113 -32.92 3.56 -25.80
N VAL A 114 -33.78 4.59 -25.83
CA VAL A 114 -33.94 5.54 -24.71
C VAL A 114 -34.65 4.85 -23.55
N LYS A 115 -35.78 4.18 -23.83
CA LYS A 115 -36.52 3.42 -22.81
C LYS A 115 -35.71 2.27 -22.25
N PHE A 116 -34.88 1.64 -23.08
CA PHE A 116 -33.98 0.58 -22.65
C PHE A 116 -32.88 1.10 -21.71
N GLU A 117 -32.19 2.18 -22.07
CA GLU A 117 -31.15 2.79 -21.23
C GLU A 117 -31.72 3.27 -19.88
N GLU A 118 -32.90 3.91 -19.89
CA GLU A 118 -33.62 4.32 -18.68
C GLU A 118 -34.00 3.13 -17.78
N ALA A 119 -34.58 2.07 -18.36
CA ALA A 119 -35.00 0.88 -17.62
C ALA A 119 -33.82 0.09 -17.02
N CYS A 120 -32.63 0.19 -17.64
CA CYS A 120 -31.43 -0.50 -17.21
C CYS A 120 -30.52 0.35 -16.31
N GLY A 121 -30.86 1.62 -16.06
CA GLY A 121 -30.03 2.54 -15.27
C GLY A 121 -28.68 2.82 -15.93
N VAL A 122 -28.62 2.88 -17.26
CA VAL A 122 -27.40 3.22 -18.00
C VAL A 122 -27.09 4.70 -17.76
N GLY A 123 -25.86 4.99 -17.31
CA GLY A 123 -25.44 6.36 -16.95
C GLY A 123 -25.84 6.80 -15.54
N VAL A 124 -26.60 5.99 -14.79
CA VAL A 124 -26.91 6.27 -13.38
C VAL A 124 -25.71 5.86 -12.52
N VAL A 125 -25.06 6.86 -11.91
CA VAL A 125 -23.99 6.65 -10.93
C VAL A 125 -24.57 6.96 -9.56
N VAL A 126 -24.70 5.93 -8.72
CA VAL A 126 -25.08 6.11 -7.31
C VAL A 126 -23.82 6.44 -6.53
N SER A 127 -23.76 7.64 -5.97
CA SER A 127 -22.65 8.09 -5.14
C SER A 127 -22.62 7.36 -3.79
N PHE A 128 -21.46 7.35 -3.14
CA PHE A 128 -21.34 6.78 -1.80
C PHE A 128 -22.22 7.52 -0.78
N GLU A 129 -22.37 8.83 -0.91
CA GLU A 129 -23.22 9.65 -0.03
C GLU A 129 -24.70 9.25 -0.13
N GLU A 130 -25.21 8.98 -1.33
CA GLU A 130 -26.59 8.49 -1.53
C GLU A 130 -26.79 7.10 -0.90
N ILE A 131 -25.78 6.23 -0.96
CA ILE A 131 -25.81 4.94 -0.26
C ILE A 131 -25.88 5.14 1.25
N GLN A 132 -25.08 6.06 1.81
CA GLN A 132 -25.08 6.35 3.24
C GLN A 132 -26.42 6.91 3.72
N LEU A 133 -27.04 7.80 2.95
CA LEU A 133 -28.37 8.34 3.24
C LEU A 133 -29.43 7.23 3.21
N ALA A 134 -29.45 6.41 2.15
CA ALA A 134 -30.42 5.33 2.03
C ALA A 134 -30.28 4.27 3.12
N VAL A 135 -29.04 3.95 3.51
CA VAL A 135 -28.76 3.06 4.64
C VAL A 135 -29.24 3.69 5.95
N SER A 136 -28.97 4.98 6.17
CA SER A 136 -29.42 5.69 7.37
C SER A 136 -30.95 5.67 7.48
N ASP A 137 -31.66 5.94 6.40
CA ASP A 137 -33.13 5.93 6.37
C ASP A 137 -33.69 4.52 6.65
N VAL A 138 -33.12 3.48 6.04
CA VAL A 138 -33.54 2.09 6.27
C VAL A 138 -33.29 1.68 7.72
N LEU A 139 -32.15 2.06 8.31
CA LEU A 139 -31.86 1.74 9.71
C LEU A 139 -32.77 2.49 10.68
N ASN A 140 -33.09 3.76 10.39
CA ASN A 140 -34.03 4.54 11.19
C ASN A 140 -35.43 3.93 11.17
N GLU A 141 -35.91 3.48 10.01
CA GLU A 141 -37.23 2.84 9.89
C GLU A 141 -37.32 1.48 10.59
N ASN A 142 -36.20 0.77 10.71
CA ASN A 142 -36.12 -0.53 11.37
C ASN A 142 -35.53 -0.44 12.80
N MET A 143 -35.40 0.78 13.36
CA MET A 143 -34.66 1.01 14.61
C MET A 143 -35.21 0.22 15.80
N GLU A 144 -36.54 0.13 15.94
CA GLU A 144 -37.18 -0.66 17.00
C GLU A 144 -36.80 -2.15 16.92
N ALA A 145 -36.85 -2.73 15.71
CA ALA A 145 -36.46 -4.11 15.47
C ALA A 145 -34.94 -4.33 15.63
N ILE A 146 -34.12 -3.34 15.27
CA ILE A 146 -32.66 -3.35 15.45
C ILE A 146 -32.31 -3.39 16.94
N VAL A 147 -32.94 -2.56 17.76
CA VAL A 147 -32.70 -2.53 19.21
C VAL A 147 -33.17 -3.82 19.87
N GLU A 148 -34.33 -4.35 19.47
CA GLU A 148 -34.89 -5.60 20.04
C GLU A 148 -34.09 -6.84 19.64
N GLN A 149 -33.73 -6.98 18.37
CA GLN A 149 -33.07 -8.18 17.84
C GLN A 149 -31.55 -8.09 17.84
N ARG A 150 -30.98 -6.91 18.06
CA ARG A 150 -29.54 -6.60 17.99
C ARG A 150 -28.93 -7.22 16.73
N TYR A 151 -27.86 -8.01 16.89
CA TYR A 151 -27.14 -8.66 15.78
C TYR A 151 -27.86 -9.88 15.19
N ARG A 152 -29.04 -10.24 15.70
CA ARG A 152 -29.87 -11.30 15.12
C ARG A 152 -30.79 -10.79 14.01
N ILE A 153 -30.83 -9.47 13.79
CA ILE A 153 -31.60 -8.89 12.69
C ILE A 153 -31.09 -9.40 11.34
N ASN A 154 -32.03 -9.65 10.42
CA ASN A 154 -31.70 -10.15 9.09
C ASN A 154 -31.11 -9.01 8.23
N VAL A 155 -29.78 -8.90 8.22
CA VAL A 155 -29.04 -7.93 7.39
C VAL A 155 -29.39 -8.06 5.91
N GLY A 156 -29.68 -9.27 5.42
CA GLY A 156 -30.13 -9.47 4.03
C GLY A 156 -31.47 -8.79 3.73
N SER A 157 -32.37 -8.68 4.72
CA SER A 157 -33.62 -7.93 4.58
C SER A 157 -33.36 -6.43 4.48
N LEU A 158 -32.45 -5.89 5.30
CA LEU A 158 -32.05 -4.48 5.26
C LEU A 158 -31.38 -4.11 3.93
N CYS A 159 -30.43 -4.94 3.46
CA CYS A 159 -29.84 -4.78 2.12
C CYS A 159 -30.90 -4.80 1.02
N GLY A 160 -31.92 -5.65 1.16
CA GLY A 160 -33.05 -5.72 0.24
C GLY A 160 -33.90 -4.44 0.22
N GLN A 161 -34.09 -3.79 1.37
CA GLN A 161 -34.81 -2.51 1.46
C GLN A 161 -34.00 -1.36 0.82
N VAL A 162 -32.69 -1.31 1.06
CA VAL A 162 -31.81 -0.31 0.42
C VAL A 162 -31.78 -0.51 -1.09
N ARG A 163 -31.69 -1.77 -1.56
CA ARG A 163 -31.74 -2.10 -2.99
C ARG A 163 -33.06 -1.68 -3.67
N LYS A 164 -34.18 -1.62 -2.93
CA LYS A 164 -35.45 -1.10 -3.49
C LYS A 164 -35.40 0.41 -3.73
N ARG A 165 -34.63 1.17 -2.93
CA ARG A 165 -34.48 2.63 -3.05
C ARG A 165 -33.43 3.01 -4.09
N HIS A 166 -32.31 2.30 -4.09
CA HIS A 166 -31.22 2.47 -5.05
C HIS A 166 -30.91 1.13 -5.73
N PRO A 167 -31.66 0.76 -6.79
CA PRO A 167 -31.49 -0.51 -7.50
C PRO A 167 -30.11 -0.68 -8.15
N TRP A 168 -29.44 0.43 -8.47
CA TRP A 168 -28.15 0.48 -9.17
C TRP A 168 -26.95 0.67 -8.25
N GLY A 169 -27.17 0.79 -6.93
CA GLY A 169 -26.10 0.93 -5.94
C GLY A 169 -25.26 -0.34 -5.81
N ASP A 170 -23.98 -0.19 -5.49
CA ASP A 170 -23.09 -1.33 -5.28
C ASP A 170 -23.52 -2.12 -4.03
N ALA A 171 -23.97 -3.36 -4.25
CA ALA A 171 -24.45 -4.24 -3.19
C ALA A 171 -23.39 -4.55 -2.13
N LYS A 172 -22.10 -4.51 -2.49
CA LYS A 172 -20.99 -4.68 -1.56
C LYS A 172 -20.89 -3.46 -0.63
N LEU A 173 -20.87 -2.25 -1.19
CA LEU A 173 -20.81 -1.01 -0.42
C LEU A 173 -22.04 -0.82 0.47
N VAL A 174 -23.24 -1.17 -0.01
CA VAL A 174 -24.48 -1.15 0.78
C VAL A 174 -24.38 -2.06 2.00
N LYS A 175 -23.87 -3.28 1.82
CA LYS A 175 -23.72 -4.25 2.93
C LYS A 175 -22.70 -3.76 3.95
N GLU A 176 -21.57 -3.25 3.48
CA GLU A 176 -20.49 -2.72 4.35
C GLU A 176 -20.97 -1.53 5.19
N GLU A 177 -21.70 -0.59 4.59
CA GLU A 177 -22.24 0.57 5.32
C GLU A 177 -23.33 0.15 6.33
N ILE A 178 -24.19 -0.82 6.01
CA ILE A 178 -25.17 -1.37 6.96
C ILE A 178 -24.47 -2.01 8.17
N GLU A 179 -23.46 -2.85 7.93
CA GLU A 179 -22.72 -3.52 9.01
C GLU A 179 -21.97 -2.53 9.90
N LYS A 180 -21.39 -1.48 9.29
CA LYS A 180 -20.74 -0.37 10.01
C LYS A 180 -21.73 0.38 10.90
N ARG A 181 -22.86 0.84 10.36
CA ARG A 181 -23.87 1.59 11.12
C ARG A 181 -24.56 0.75 12.20
N LEU A 182 -24.80 -0.53 11.94
CA LEU A 182 -25.31 -1.45 12.97
C LEU A 182 -24.33 -1.59 14.13
N MET A 183 -23.02 -1.60 13.86
CA MET A 183 -22.00 -1.62 14.90
C MET A 183 -21.98 -0.31 15.72
N GLU A 184 -22.15 0.84 15.06
CA GLU A 184 -22.28 2.15 15.73
C GLU A 184 -23.51 2.21 16.65
N ILE A 185 -24.65 1.68 16.20
CA ILE A 185 -25.92 1.68 16.96
C ILE A 185 -25.91 0.66 18.11
N LEU A 186 -25.43 -0.56 17.87
CA LEU A 186 -25.58 -1.69 18.80
C LEU A 186 -24.37 -1.92 19.72
N GLY A 187 -23.22 -1.31 19.41
CA GLY A 187 -21.96 -1.56 20.09
C GLY A 187 -21.41 -2.97 19.83
N PRO A 188 -20.35 -3.41 20.54
CA PRO A 188 -19.71 -4.71 20.29
C PRO A 188 -20.68 -5.89 20.49
N LYS A 189 -20.50 -6.96 19.71
CA LYS A 189 -21.25 -8.23 19.86
C LYS A 189 -20.97 -8.84 21.24
N THR A 190 -22.03 -9.16 21.97
CA THR A 190 -21.97 -9.81 23.28
C THR A 190 -22.26 -11.31 23.19
N GLU A 191 -21.96 -12.08 24.23
CA GLU A 191 -22.27 -13.52 24.27
C GLU A 191 -23.78 -13.80 24.14
N ALA A 192 -24.63 -12.87 24.57
CA ALA A 192 -26.08 -12.93 24.38
C ALA A 192 -26.50 -12.88 22.90
N ASP A 193 -25.75 -12.17 22.04
CA ASP A 193 -26.01 -12.08 20.60
C ASP A 193 -25.74 -13.41 19.87
N ASN A 194 -24.82 -14.23 20.41
CA ASN A 194 -24.46 -15.56 19.89
C ASN A 194 -25.37 -16.70 20.40
N ALA A 195 -26.20 -16.44 21.41
CA ALA A 195 -27.19 -17.41 21.87
C ALA A 195 -28.25 -17.65 20.78
N LYS A 196 -28.40 -18.91 20.35
CA LYS A 196 -29.45 -19.29 19.41
C LYS A 196 -30.81 -19.09 20.05
N PRO A 197 -31.79 -18.46 19.39
CA PRO A 197 -33.18 -18.53 19.83
C PRO A 197 -33.64 -20.00 19.83
N MET A 198 -34.34 -20.44 20.89
CA MET A 198 -34.96 -21.77 20.95
C MET A 198 -35.90 -21.95 19.74
N LYS A 199 -35.52 -22.83 18.80
CA LYS A 199 -36.37 -23.24 17.67
C LYS A 199 -36.77 -24.70 17.80
N LYS A 200 -38.06 -24.97 17.59
CA LYS A 200 -38.65 -26.30 17.38
C LYS A 200 -37.93 -27.03 16.23
N LYS A 201 -37.74 -28.34 16.44
CA LYS A 201 -37.06 -29.35 15.60
C LYS A 201 -37.40 -29.30 14.09
N LYS A 202 -36.38 -29.43 13.23
CA LYS A 202 -36.15 -30.62 12.36
C LYS A 202 -34.72 -30.61 11.74
N GLU A 203 -34.29 -31.81 11.35
CA GLU A 203 -32.93 -32.38 11.34
C GLU A 203 -31.99 -31.98 10.17
N LYS A 204 -30.70 -32.30 10.38
CA LYS A 204 -29.48 -32.24 9.52
C LYS A 204 -29.30 -33.56 8.71
N PRO A 205 -28.48 -33.64 7.62
CA PRO A 205 -26.99 -33.77 7.72
C PRO A 205 -26.20 -32.93 6.67
N THR A 206 -25.05 -32.26 6.94
CA THR A 206 -23.60 -32.69 7.02
C THR A 206 -23.09 -33.48 5.80
N LYS A 207 -21.88 -33.30 5.20
CA LYS A 207 -20.54 -32.72 5.53
C LYS A 207 -19.76 -32.55 4.18
N VAL A 208 -18.95 -31.49 3.91
CA VAL A 208 -17.46 -31.37 4.04
C VAL A 208 -16.68 -32.27 3.04
N GLU A 209 -15.68 -31.90 2.23
CA GLU A 209 -14.39 -31.15 2.33
C GLU A 209 -13.93 -30.83 0.86
N GLU A 210 -13.41 -29.65 0.47
CA GLU A 210 -11.97 -29.24 0.33
C GLU A 210 -11.07 -30.25 -0.42
N GLU A 211 -10.24 -29.94 -1.42
CA GLU A 211 -9.13 -28.95 -1.57
C GLU A 211 -8.74 -28.73 -3.06
N LYS A 212 -8.27 -27.53 -3.46
CA LYS A 212 -6.90 -27.11 -3.92
C LYS A 212 -6.23 -28.04 -4.98
N THR A 213 -5.70 -27.59 -6.13
CA THR A 213 -4.50 -26.74 -6.34
C THR A 213 -4.25 -26.45 -7.85
N VAL A 214 -4.02 -25.17 -8.25
CA VAL A 214 -2.76 -24.55 -8.79
C VAL A 214 -2.61 -24.51 -10.34
N ALA A 215 -2.47 -23.29 -10.89
CA ALA A 215 -1.98 -22.98 -12.24
C ALA A 215 -1.25 -21.61 -12.30
N ALA A 216 -0.46 -21.41 -13.35
CA ALA A 216 0.74 -20.56 -13.52
C ALA A 216 0.51 -19.01 -13.74
N PRO A 217 1.58 -18.17 -13.81
CA PRO A 217 1.56 -16.78 -13.31
C PRO A 217 1.01 -15.71 -14.29
N PRO A 218 0.35 -14.64 -13.80
CA PRO A 218 -0.10 -13.49 -14.60
C PRO A 218 0.92 -12.33 -14.65
N SER A 219 0.69 -11.42 -15.61
CA SER A 219 1.50 -10.24 -15.93
C SER A 219 1.57 -9.18 -14.81
N GLU A 220 2.68 -8.43 -14.81
CA GLU A 220 3.18 -7.57 -13.71
C GLU A 220 2.28 -6.41 -13.23
N GLU A 221 1.12 -6.14 -13.85
CA GLU A 221 0.21 -5.05 -13.43
C GLU A 221 -1.01 -5.50 -12.60
N GLU A 222 -1.25 -6.81 -12.40
CA GLU A 222 -2.44 -7.32 -11.66
C GLU A 222 -2.13 -8.33 -10.53
N LEU A 223 -0.85 -8.52 -10.18
CA LEU A 223 -0.51 -9.40 -9.06
C LEU A 223 -0.68 -8.66 -7.74
N ASN A 224 -1.69 -9.06 -6.96
CA ASN A 224 -1.80 -8.68 -5.57
C ASN A 224 -0.49 -9.05 -4.84
N PRO A 225 0.35 -8.08 -4.43
CA PRO A 225 1.67 -8.35 -3.87
C PRO A 225 1.58 -9.09 -2.53
N TYR A 226 0.41 -9.09 -1.90
CA TYR A 226 0.12 -9.72 -0.61
C TYR A 226 -0.39 -11.16 -0.72
N SER A 227 -0.53 -11.69 -1.94
CA SER A 227 -1.02 -13.06 -2.18
C SER A 227 -0.10 -14.15 -1.61
N ILE A 228 1.17 -13.83 -1.37
CA ILE A 228 2.17 -14.75 -0.82
C ILE A 228 1.95 -15.12 0.66
N PHE A 229 1.17 -14.31 1.39
CA PHE A 229 0.99 -14.50 2.83
C PHE A 229 -0.16 -15.47 3.12
N PRO A 230 -0.03 -16.41 4.08
CA PRO A 230 -1.10 -17.36 4.43
C PRO A 230 -2.31 -16.66 5.05
N GLN A 231 -3.44 -17.35 5.19
CA GLN A 231 -4.56 -16.84 6.00
C GLN A 231 -4.32 -17.12 7.50
N PRO A 232 -4.86 -16.30 8.43
CA PRO A 232 -4.69 -16.52 9.87
C PRO A 232 -5.11 -17.91 10.35
N GLU A 233 -6.14 -18.50 9.74
CA GLU A 233 -6.64 -19.84 10.06
C GLU A 233 -5.66 -20.95 9.64
N GLU A 234 -4.75 -20.67 8.71
CA GLU A 234 -3.71 -21.60 8.26
C GLU A 234 -2.47 -21.59 9.16
N ASN A 235 -2.46 -20.77 10.23
CA ASN A 235 -1.32 -20.56 11.13
C ASN A 235 -1.11 -21.71 12.16
N PHE A 236 -1.31 -22.95 11.74
CA PHE A 236 -1.03 -24.17 12.52
C PHE A 236 0.15 -24.99 11.95
N LYS A 237 0.66 -24.60 10.78
CA LYS A 237 1.81 -25.25 10.14
C LYS A 237 3.09 -24.93 10.92
N VAL A 238 4.09 -25.82 10.80
CA VAL A 238 5.41 -25.60 11.39
C VAL A 238 6.05 -24.36 10.76
N HIS A 239 6.37 -23.37 11.59
CA HIS A 239 7.00 -22.13 11.16
C HIS A 239 8.51 -22.26 11.01
N THR A 240 9.14 -22.96 11.96
CA THR A 240 10.58 -23.20 11.98
C THR A 240 10.89 -24.46 12.79
N GLU A 241 12.00 -25.09 12.45
CA GLU A 241 12.60 -26.16 13.26
C GLU A 241 13.79 -25.58 14.01
N ILE A 242 13.80 -25.76 15.32
CA ILE A 242 14.86 -25.31 16.22
C ILE A 242 15.68 -26.55 16.57
N PHE A 243 16.88 -26.62 16.01
CA PHE A 243 17.83 -27.70 16.26
C PHE A 243 18.65 -27.39 17.51
N PHE A 244 18.77 -28.34 18.42
CA PHE A 244 19.60 -28.25 19.61
C PHE A 244 20.83 -29.16 19.47
N SER A 245 21.91 -28.82 20.18
CA SER A 245 23.17 -29.56 20.16
C SER A 245 23.08 -31.00 20.68
N ASP A 246 22.08 -31.30 21.49
CA ASP A 246 21.79 -32.64 22.03
C ASP A 246 21.04 -33.54 21.03
N GLY A 247 20.76 -33.04 19.83
CA GLY A 247 19.99 -33.74 18.79
C GLY A 247 18.48 -33.56 18.92
N ASN A 248 17.99 -32.83 19.94
CA ASN A 248 16.58 -32.49 20.05
C ASN A 248 16.17 -31.48 18.97
N ILE A 249 14.93 -31.59 18.48
CA ILE A 249 14.38 -30.71 17.46
C ILE A 249 13.02 -30.23 17.93
N TRP A 250 12.89 -28.93 18.18
CA TRP A 250 11.59 -28.34 18.47
C TRP A 250 10.96 -27.84 17.17
N ARG A 251 9.71 -28.26 16.92
CA ARG A 251 8.92 -27.78 15.78
C ARG A 251 7.95 -26.71 16.26
N ALA A 252 8.28 -25.46 16.00
CA ALA A 252 7.46 -24.33 16.39
C ALA A 252 6.19 -24.28 15.53
N HIS A 253 5.05 -24.52 16.16
CA HIS A 253 3.72 -24.40 15.55
C HIS A 253 2.67 -24.09 16.62
N ASN A 254 1.56 -23.48 16.21
CA ASN A 254 0.41 -23.32 17.09
C ASN A 254 -0.38 -24.62 17.20
N THR A 255 -0.73 -25.00 18.44
CA THR A 255 -1.72 -26.05 18.67
C THR A 255 -3.12 -25.53 18.30
N LYS A 256 -4.06 -26.44 18.02
CA LYS A 256 -5.45 -26.08 17.70
C LYS A 256 -6.07 -25.19 18.79
N SER A 257 -5.85 -25.52 20.07
CA SER A 257 -6.39 -24.75 21.20
C SER A 257 -5.85 -23.32 21.26
N ILE A 258 -4.54 -23.14 21.04
CA ILE A 258 -3.92 -21.80 21.02
C ILE A 258 -4.47 -20.99 19.84
N LEU A 259 -4.57 -21.62 18.66
CA LEU A 259 -5.07 -20.96 17.46
C LEU A 259 -6.56 -20.59 17.59
N GLU A 260 -7.40 -21.46 18.16
CA GLU A 260 -8.81 -21.17 18.44
C GLU A 260 -8.97 -19.96 19.38
N LYS A 261 -8.15 -19.88 20.44
CA LYS A 261 -8.13 -18.72 21.34
C LYS A 261 -7.74 -17.45 20.60
N HIS A 262 -6.70 -17.53 19.77
CA HIS A 262 -6.25 -16.41 18.94
C HIS A 262 -7.34 -15.94 17.96
N LEU A 263 -7.92 -16.85 17.18
CA LEU A 263 -8.98 -16.54 16.21
C LEU A 263 -10.25 -15.98 16.89
N LYS A 264 -10.56 -16.41 18.12
CA LYS A 264 -11.66 -15.83 18.90
C LYS A 264 -11.39 -14.36 19.26
N VAL A 265 -10.14 -14.01 19.55
CA VAL A 265 -9.74 -12.62 19.89
C VAL A 265 -9.69 -11.74 18.64
N THR A 266 -9.13 -12.23 17.54
CA THR A 266 -8.96 -11.44 16.30
C THR A 266 -10.17 -11.46 15.39
N GLY A 267 -11.09 -12.41 15.58
CA GLY A 267 -12.22 -12.66 14.67
C GLY A 267 -11.78 -13.17 13.29
N GLY A 268 -10.60 -13.79 13.19
CA GLY A 268 -10.00 -14.22 11.91
C GLY A 268 -9.43 -13.08 11.07
N LYS A 269 -9.38 -11.85 11.60
CA LYS A 269 -8.78 -10.72 10.89
C LYS A 269 -7.26 -10.82 10.87
N VAL A 270 -6.67 -10.29 9.81
CA VAL A 270 -5.22 -10.10 9.72
C VAL A 270 -4.79 -9.01 10.69
N MET A 271 -3.85 -9.34 11.57
CA MET A 271 -3.20 -8.42 12.49
C MET A 271 -1.71 -8.30 12.11
N THR A 272 -1.24 -7.10 11.80
CA THR A 272 0.17 -6.75 11.53
C THR A 272 0.63 -5.65 12.49
N ARG A 273 1.92 -5.32 12.47
CA ARG A 273 2.45 -4.13 13.15
C ARG A 273 3.63 -3.56 12.40
N PHE A 274 3.72 -2.23 12.39
CA PHE A 274 4.90 -1.48 12.04
C PHE A 274 5.57 -1.00 13.34
N PRO A 275 6.75 -1.56 13.72
CA PRO A 275 7.36 -1.29 15.01
C PRO A 275 8.63 -0.39 14.94
N PRO A 276 8.53 0.92 14.65
CA PRO A 276 9.70 1.78 14.55
C PRO A 276 10.30 2.12 15.93
N GLU A 277 11.62 2.24 15.98
CA GLU A 277 12.32 2.82 17.13
C GLU A 277 12.15 4.36 17.13
N PRO A 278 11.70 4.99 18.23
CA PRO A 278 11.47 6.44 18.31
C PRO A 278 12.77 7.23 18.56
N ASN A 279 13.81 6.95 17.78
CA ASN A 279 15.15 7.47 17.99
C ASN A 279 15.78 8.13 16.75
N GLY A 280 15.04 8.21 15.64
CA GLY A 280 15.52 8.81 14.39
C GLY A 280 14.43 8.99 13.35
N TYR A 281 14.77 9.72 12.29
CA TYR A 281 13.86 10.01 11.19
C TYR A 281 13.69 8.81 10.26
N LEU A 282 12.44 8.56 9.84
CA LEU A 282 12.12 7.52 8.87
C LEU A 282 12.70 7.87 7.49
N HIS A 283 13.07 6.83 6.76
CA HIS A 283 13.63 6.89 5.40
C HIS A 283 12.87 5.99 4.46
N ILE A 284 13.15 6.03 3.15
CA ILE A 284 12.40 5.29 2.14
C ILE A 284 12.33 3.77 2.40
N GLY A 285 13.36 3.16 3.02
CA GLY A 285 13.28 1.78 3.50
C GLY A 285 12.13 1.50 4.49
N HIS A 286 11.78 2.47 5.34
CA HIS A 286 10.61 2.39 6.24
C HIS A 286 9.30 2.52 5.47
N ALA A 287 9.26 3.23 4.33
CA ALA A 287 8.08 3.22 3.48
C ALA A 287 7.79 1.82 2.92
N LYS A 288 8.83 1.03 2.61
CA LYS A 288 8.65 -0.39 2.25
C LYS A 288 8.03 -1.20 3.39
N ALA A 289 8.52 -1.00 4.63
CA ALA A 289 7.94 -1.65 5.81
C ALA A 289 6.46 -1.27 6.00
N MET A 290 6.15 0.03 5.99
CA MET A 290 4.78 0.53 6.12
C MET A 290 3.86 -0.01 5.01
N PHE A 291 4.33 -0.01 3.75
CA PHE A 291 3.57 -0.57 2.64
C PHE A 291 3.26 -2.05 2.85
N ILE A 292 4.20 -2.83 3.40
CA ILE A 292 3.99 -4.25 3.65
C ILE A 292 3.05 -4.48 4.85
N ASP A 293 3.31 -3.83 5.98
CA ASP A 293 2.55 -4.02 7.22
C ASP A 293 1.13 -3.46 7.14
N PHE A 294 1.01 -2.16 6.84
CA PHE A 294 -0.30 -1.51 6.71
C PHE A 294 -1.02 -1.95 5.44
N GLY A 295 -0.30 -2.16 4.35
CA GLY A 295 -0.91 -2.59 3.09
C GLY A 295 -1.49 -3.99 3.15
N LEU A 296 -0.82 -4.95 3.80
CA LEU A 296 -1.38 -6.30 4.00
C LEU A 296 -2.66 -6.26 4.86
N ALA A 297 -2.64 -5.48 5.94
CA ALA A 297 -3.81 -5.31 6.79
C ALA A 297 -4.96 -4.65 6.00
N LYS A 298 -4.69 -3.57 5.27
CA LYS A 298 -5.68 -2.85 4.46
C LYS A 298 -6.28 -3.73 3.36
N GLU A 299 -5.45 -4.49 2.64
CA GLU A 299 -5.89 -5.39 1.57
C GLU A 299 -6.84 -6.49 2.08
N ARG A 300 -6.60 -6.98 3.31
CA ARG A 300 -7.35 -8.09 3.91
C ARG A 300 -8.34 -7.64 4.98
N ASN A 301 -8.70 -6.36 4.99
CA ASN A 301 -9.67 -5.77 5.92
C ASN A 301 -9.34 -6.06 7.41
N GLY A 302 -8.05 -6.11 7.70
CA GLY A 302 -7.44 -6.35 8.99
C GLY A 302 -7.01 -5.07 9.71
N HIS A 303 -6.10 -5.23 10.68
CA HIS A 303 -5.63 -4.16 11.56
C HIS A 303 -4.10 -4.15 11.63
N CYS A 304 -3.52 -2.96 11.56
CA CYS A 304 -2.08 -2.76 11.73
C CYS A 304 -1.84 -1.87 12.95
N TYR A 305 -1.02 -2.35 13.88
CA TYR A 305 -0.54 -1.54 15.01
C TYR A 305 0.62 -0.64 14.56
N LEU A 306 0.62 0.61 15.04
CA LEU A 306 1.84 1.42 15.08
C LEU A 306 2.44 1.25 16.47
N ARG A 307 3.46 0.41 16.59
CA ARG A 307 4.05 0.08 17.89
C ARG A 307 5.40 0.76 18.07
N PHE A 308 5.51 1.72 18.97
CA PHE A 308 6.82 2.30 19.27
C PHE A 308 7.68 1.31 20.05
N ASP A 309 8.84 0.95 19.49
CA ASP A 309 9.83 0.16 20.22
C ASP A 309 10.65 1.07 21.12
N ASP A 310 10.11 1.32 22.30
CA ASP A 310 10.68 2.16 23.35
C ASP A 310 11.43 1.33 24.41
N THR A 311 11.86 0.11 24.12
CA THR A 311 12.59 -0.75 25.09
C THR A 311 13.86 -0.11 25.68
N ASN A 312 14.42 0.92 25.03
CA ASN A 312 15.59 1.64 25.50
C ASN A 312 15.22 3.05 26.01
N PRO A 313 15.28 3.31 27.34
CA PRO A 313 14.85 4.58 27.95
C PRO A 313 15.68 5.81 27.54
N GLU A 314 16.90 5.62 27.01
CA GLU A 314 17.79 6.73 26.61
C GLU A 314 17.58 7.22 25.17
N ALA A 315 16.96 6.38 24.33
CA ALA A 315 16.91 6.62 22.90
C ALA A 315 15.63 7.34 22.47
N GLU A 316 14.60 7.32 23.32
CA GLU A 316 13.28 7.85 23.02
C GLU A 316 13.25 9.38 23.16
N LYS A 317 12.76 10.05 22.11
CA LYS A 317 12.44 11.48 22.16
C LYS A 317 11.07 11.73 21.56
N LYS A 318 10.32 12.62 22.21
CA LYS A 318 8.98 13.03 21.75
C LYS A 318 8.99 13.55 20.30
N GLU A 319 10.03 14.29 19.90
CA GLU A 319 10.19 14.79 18.53
C GLU A 319 10.09 13.69 17.46
N TYR A 320 10.67 12.51 17.72
CA TYR A 320 10.66 11.40 16.77
C TYR A 320 9.33 10.68 16.76
N ILE A 321 8.67 10.56 17.91
CA ILE A 321 7.33 9.97 18.02
C ILE A 321 6.34 10.78 17.20
N ASP A 322 6.29 12.09 17.43
CA ASP A 322 5.38 13.02 16.75
C ASP A 322 5.64 12.99 15.23
N HIS A 323 6.91 13.04 14.82
CA HIS A 323 7.30 12.98 13.41
C HIS A 323 6.98 11.63 12.75
N ILE A 324 7.17 10.51 13.43
CA ILE A 324 6.80 9.18 12.91
C ILE A 324 5.30 9.11 12.65
N GLN A 325 4.46 9.59 13.57
CA GLN A 325 3.01 9.61 13.39
C GLN A 325 2.60 10.50 12.21
N GLU A 326 3.22 11.66 12.08
CA GLU A 326 3.00 12.57 10.95
C GLU A 326 3.33 11.89 9.61
N ILE A 327 4.47 11.21 9.53
CA ILE A 327 4.90 10.50 8.32
C ILE A 327 3.99 9.31 8.00
N VAL A 328 3.56 8.53 8.99
CA VAL A 328 2.61 7.43 8.80
C VAL A 328 1.30 7.96 8.18
N THR A 329 0.80 9.07 8.72
CA THR A 329 -0.41 9.75 8.23
C THR A 329 -0.20 10.30 6.81
N TRP A 330 0.93 10.98 6.56
CA TRP A 330 1.27 11.51 5.24
C TRP A 330 1.43 10.41 4.18
N MET A 331 1.95 9.24 4.57
CA MET A 331 2.05 8.07 3.69
C MET A 331 0.69 7.45 3.34
N GLY A 332 -0.41 7.94 3.93
CA GLY A 332 -1.78 7.49 3.69
C GLY A 332 -2.18 6.26 4.51
N TRP A 333 -1.48 6.00 5.61
CA TRP A 333 -1.75 4.87 6.50
C TRP A 333 -2.45 5.36 7.78
N GLU A 334 -3.40 4.56 8.26
CA GLU A 334 -4.10 4.79 9.51
C GLU A 334 -3.83 3.61 10.45
N PRO A 335 -3.19 3.83 11.61
CA PRO A 335 -3.01 2.78 12.60
C PRO A 335 -4.33 2.40 13.24
N TYR A 336 -4.55 1.09 13.40
CA TYR A 336 -5.68 0.59 14.19
C TYR A 336 -5.55 1.02 15.66
N LYS A 337 -4.34 0.96 16.19
CA LYS A 337 -3.98 1.42 17.53
C LYS A 337 -2.51 1.81 17.54
N VAL A 338 -2.20 2.87 18.28
CA VAL A 338 -0.83 3.23 18.65
C VAL A 338 -0.53 2.60 20.00
N THR A 339 0.54 1.82 20.08
CA THR A 339 0.98 1.11 21.30
C THR A 339 2.45 1.36 21.54
N TYR A 340 2.88 1.15 22.78
CA TYR A 340 4.28 1.24 23.20
C TYR A 340 4.71 -0.12 23.74
N THR A 341 5.94 -0.56 23.46
CA THR A 341 6.45 -1.78 24.09
C THR A 341 6.43 -1.67 25.62
N SER A 342 6.64 -0.46 26.15
CA SER A 342 6.55 -0.17 27.57
C SER A 342 5.17 -0.37 28.21
N ASP A 343 4.08 -0.35 27.42
CA ASP A 343 2.73 -0.71 27.89
C ASP A 343 2.69 -2.15 28.44
N TYR A 344 3.59 -3.00 27.93
CA TYR A 344 3.65 -4.43 28.23
C TYR A 344 4.75 -4.79 29.24
N PHE A 345 5.47 -3.84 29.84
CA PHE A 345 6.58 -4.17 30.76
C PHE A 345 6.15 -5.05 31.94
N GLN A 346 4.93 -4.88 32.44
CA GLN A 346 4.41 -5.74 33.50
C GLN A 346 4.22 -7.19 33.02
N ASP A 347 3.56 -7.39 31.88
CA ASP A 347 3.38 -8.72 31.28
C ASP A 347 4.72 -9.38 30.93
N LEU A 348 5.64 -8.61 30.36
CA LEU A 348 7.00 -9.06 30.02
C LEU A 348 7.79 -9.46 31.26
N TYR A 349 7.61 -8.78 32.38
CA TYR A 349 8.28 -9.14 33.64
C TYR A 349 7.70 -10.43 34.24
N GLU A 350 6.38 -10.60 34.21
CA GLU A 350 5.72 -11.82 34.68
C GLU A 350 6.10 -13.04 33.83
N LEU A 351 6.20 -12.86 32.51
CA LEU A 351 6.70 -13.89 31.60
C LEU A 351 8.17 -14.24 31.87
N ALA A 352 8.99 -13.27 32.31
CA ALA A 352 10.38 -13.52 32.68
C ALA A 352 10.47 -14.37 33.95
N ILE A 353 9.63 -14.09 34.95
CA ILE A 353 9.50 -14.94 36.15
C ILE A 353 9.11 -16.36 35.75
N CYS A 354 8.10 -16.53 34.89
CA CYS A 354 7.68 -17.84 34.40
C CYS A 354 8.83 -18.60 33.72
N LEU A 355 9.67 -17.89 32.94
CA LEU A 355 10.84 -18.47 32.29
C LEU A 355 11.89 -18.95 33.31
N ILE A 356 12.14 -18.17 34.37
CA ILE A 356 13.04 -18.56 35.47
C ILE A 356 12.49 -19.78 36.23
N GLN A 357 11.19 -19.79 36.55
CA GLN A 357 10.52 -20.89 37.24
C GLN A 357 10.56 -22.21 36.44
N LYS A 358 10.54 -22.13 35.11
CA LYS A 358 10.73 -23.28 34.21
C LYS A 358 12.19 -23.73 34.10
N GLY A 359 13.13 -23.05 34.77
CA GLY A 359 14.56 -23.30 34.65
C GLY A 359 15.14 -22.90 33.28
N LEU A 360 14.44 -22.04 32.54
CA LEU A 360 14.81 -21.60 31.18
C LEU A 360 15.38 -20.18 31.15
N ALA A 361 15.64 -19.58 32.30
CA ALA A 361 16.39 -18.32 32.43
C ALA A 361 17.12 -18.27 33.77
N TYR A 362 18.21 -17.50 33.81
CA TYR A 362 19.02 -17.30 35.01
C TYR A 362 19.57 -15.88 35.06
N VAL A 363 19.82 -15.39 36.26
CA VAL A 363 20.56 -14.12 36.44
C VAL A 363 22.05 -14.39 36.25
N ASP A 364 22.74 -13.54 35.52
CA ASP A 364 24.16 -13.65 35.18
C ASP A 364 24.92 -12.40 35.64
N HIS A 365 26.14 -12.59 36.16
CA HIS A 365 27.02 -11.51 36.64
C HIS A 365 28.26 -11.33 35.79
N GLN A 366 28.36 -12.02 34.64
CA GLN A 366 29.41 -11.77 33.66
C GLN A 366 29.36 -10.32 33.18
N THR A 367 30.53 -9.73 33.03
CA THR A 367 30.73 -8.46 32.31
C THR A 367 30.39 -8.61 30.82
N PRO A 368 30.08 -7.52 30.09
CA PRO A 368 29.81 -7.58 28.65
C PRO A 368 30.95 -8.25 27.85
N GLU A 369 32.20 -8.02 28.25
CA GLU A 369 33.40 -8.60 27.65
C GLU A 369 33.46 -10.12 27.89
N GLU A 370 33.20 -10.57 29.11
CA GLU A 370 33.14 -12.00 29.46
C GLU A 370 31.98 -12.70 28.74
N ILE A 371 30.79 -12.09 28.66
CA ILE A 371 29.66 -12.65 27.90
C ILE A 371 30.06 -12.85 26.44
N LYS A 372 30.72 -11.86 25.83
CA LYS A 372 31.19 -11.96 24.45
C LYS A 372 32.20 -13.10 24.28
N GLU A 373 33.20 -13.15 25.16
CA GLU A 373 34.24 -14.19 25.13
C GLU A 373 33.64 -15.60 25.29
N TYR A 374 32.75 -15.78 26.26
CA TYR A 374 32.11 -17.08 26.53
C TYR A 374 31.20 -17.51 25.39
N ARG A 375 30.46 -16.58 24.77
CA ARG A 375 29.66 -16.88 23.57
C ARG A 375 30.53 -17.24 22.37
N GLU A 376 31.68 -16.59 22.19
CA GLU A 376 32.63 -16.93 21.13
C GLU A 376 33.27 -18.31 21.34
N LYS A 377 33.60 -18.65 22.59
CA LYS A 377 34.16 -19.96 22.98
C LYS A 377 33.11 -21.06 23.17
N LYS A 378 31.82 -20.75 22.98
CA LYS A 378 30.69 -21.66 23.29
C LYS A 378 30.79 -22.23 24.71
N MET A 379 31.11 -21.40 25.71
CA MET A 379 31.23 -21.82 27.13
C MET A 379 30.03 -21.37 27.95
N ASN A 380 29.55 -22.22 28.85
CA ASN A 380 28.47 -21.87 29.78
C ASN A 380 28.96 -20.80 30.77
N SER A 381 28.09 -19.84 31.10
CA SER A 381 28.33 -18.91 32.20
C SER A 381 28.51 -19.68 33.52
N PRO A 382 29.43 -19.25 34.42
CA PRO A 382 29.55 -19.81 35.77
C PRO A 382 28.24 -19.77 36.58
N TRP A 383 27.32 -18.86 36.22
CA TRP A 383 26.04 -18.66 36.91
C TRP A 383 24.86 -19.40 36.25
N ARG A 384 25.10 -20.14 35.15
CA ARG A 384 24.05 -20.78 34.33
C ARG A 384 23.22 -21.83 35.07
N ASP A 385 23.83 -22.53 36.02
CA ASP A 385 23.23 -23.65 36.76
C ASP A 385 22.89 -23.29 38.21
N ARG A 386 22.79 -21.99 38.51
CA ARG A 386 22.36 -21.52 39.84
C ARG A 386 20.91 -21.92 40.14
N PRO A 387 20.54 -22.13 41.42
CA PRO A 387 19.18 -22.48 41.80
C PRO A 387 18.13 -21.48 41.29
N ILE A 388 16.93 -21.97 41.01
CA ILE A 388 15.81 -21.16 40.51
C ILE A 388 15.44 -20.07 41.52
N GLU A 389 15.39 -20.42 42.80
CA GLU A 389 15.05 -19.51 43.90
C GLU A 389 16.07 -18.36 44.02
N GLU A 390 17.34 -18.65 43.77
CA GLU A 390 18.40 -17.62 43.75
C GLU A 390 18.21 -16.65 42.59
N SER A 391 17.91 -17.16 41.38
CA SER A 391 17.64 -16.32 40.22
C SER A 391 16.39 -15.45 40.41
N LEU A 392 15.32 -15.99 41.02
CA LEU A 392 14.10 -15.23 41.31
C LEU A 392 14.37 -14.07 42.28
N ARG A 393 15.09 -14.35 43.38
CA ARG A 393 15.46 -13.31 44.35
C ARG A 393 16.31 -12.22 43.70
N LEU A 394 17.36 -12.61 42.95
CA LEU A 394 18.24 -11.67 42.29
C LEU A 394 17.52 -10.85 41.23
N PHE A 395 16.61 -11.44 40.46
CA PHE A 395 15.85 -10.71 39.45
C PHE A 395 14.91 -9.66 40.07
N GLU A 396 14.32 -9.96 41.24
CA GLU A 396 13.58 -8.98 42.02
C GLU A 396 14.49 -7.88 42.59
N ASP A 397 15.69 -8.23 43.07
CA ASP A 397 16.67 -7.24 43.51
C ASP A 397 17.13 -6.33 42.36
N MET A 398 17.27 -6.86 41.14
CA MET A 398 17.50 -6.08 39.92
C MET A 398 16.34 -5.11 39.67
N ARG A 399 15.09 -5.59 39.72
CA ARG A 399 13.89 -4.76 39.53
C ARG A 399 13.77 -3.64 40.56
N ARG A 400 14.16 -3.90 41.82
CA ARG A 400 14.15 -2.93 42.93
C ARG A 400 15.32 -1.94 42.90
N GLY A 401 16.23 -2.05 41.93
CA GLY A 401 17.39 -1.16 41.81
C GLY A 401 18.47 -1.41 42.85
N LEU A 402 18.52 -2.60 43.47
CA LEU A 402 19.52 -2.95 44.50
C LEU A 402 20.87 -3.38 43.89
N ILE A 403 20.95 -3.51 42.58
CA ILE A 403 22.14 -3.93 41.83
C ILE A 403 22.50 -2.83 40.83
N ALA A 404 23.78 -2.46 40.77
CA ALA A 404 24.24 -1.41 39.86
C ALA A 404 24.20 -1.84 38.38
N GLU A 405 24.17 -0.86 37.48
CA GLU A 405 24.19 -1.10 36.03
C GLU A 405 25.38 -1.96 35.60
N GLY A 406 25.13 -2.88 34.67
CA GLY A 406 26.13 -3.80 34.15
C GLY A 406 26.62 -4.87 35.13
N LYS A 407 26.15 -4.89 36.39
CA LYS A 407 26.54 -5.90 37.39
C LYS A 407 25.67 -7.16 37.38
N ALA A 408 24.49 -7.11 36.77
CA ALA A 408 23.67 -8.28 36.54
C ALA A 408 22.83 -8.13 35.27
N THR A 409 22.56 -9.27 34.61
CA THR A 409 21.62 -9.38 33.48
C THR A 409 20.76 -10.62 33.65
N LEU A 410 19.53 -10.61 33.13
CA LEU A 410 18.77 -11.85 32.99
C LEU A 410 19.10 -12.46 31.63
N ARG A 411 19.45 -13.74 31.57
CA ARG A 411 19.74 -14.46 30.33
C ARG A 411 18.79 -15.62 30.13
N MET A 412 18.38 -15.82 28.89
CA MET A 412 17.61 -16.99 28.46
C MET A 412 18.54 -18.20 28.45
N LYS A 413 18.15 -19.30 29.09
CA LYS A 413 18.94 -20.55 29.14
C LYS A 413 18.61 -21.39 27.91
N GLN A 414 19.27 -21.07 26.81
CA GLN A 414 19.07 -21.67 25.50
C GLN A 414 20.13 -22.77 25.27
N ASP A 415 20.84 -22.74 24.14
CA ASP A 415 21.86 -23.71 23.76
C ASP A 415 23.16 -22.99 23.38
N MET A 416 24.13 -23.04 24.31
CA MET A 416 25.45 -22.45 24.12
C MET A 416 26.30 -23.15 23.06
N GLN A 417 26.02 -24.42 22.75
CA GLN A 417 26.77 -25.20 21.75
C GLN A 417 26.21 -25.03 20.33
N ASN A 418 25.04 -24.43 20.19
CA ASN A 418 24.37 -24.22 18.91
C ASN A 418 25.26 -23.49 17.90
N ASP A 419 25.14 -23.87 16.63
CA ASP A 419 25.84 -23.17 15.55
C ASP A 419 25.23 -21.80 15.27
N ASN A 420 23.93 -21.62 15.56
CA ASN A 420 23.31 -20.31 15.54
C ASN A 420 23.63 -19.55 16.83
N LYS A 421 24.47 -18.52 16.73
CA LYS A 421 24.86 -17.65 17.87
C LYS A 421 23.68 -16.94 18.54
N ASN A 422 22.52 -16.82 17.88
CA ASN A 422 21.31 -16.27 18.47
C ASN A 422 20.60 -17.26 19.41
N MET A 423 21.04 -18.51 19.47
CA MET A 423 20.61 -19.50 20.46
C MET A 423 21.59 -19.58 21.65
N ALA A 424 22.66 -18.79 21.67
CA ALA A 424 23.67 -18.81 22.73
C ALA A 424 23.32 -17.82 23.85
N ASP A 425 22.47 -18.30 24.77
CA ASP A 425 21.97 -17.63 25.98
C ASP A 425 21.82 -16.11 25.84
N LEU A 426 20.86 -15.67 25.01
CA LEU A 426 20.59 -14.25 24.78
C LEU A 426 20.14 -13.54 26.06
N ILE A 427 20.47 -12.25 26.14
CA ILE A 427 20.10 -11.40 27.28
C ILE A 427 18.63 -11.02 27.14
N ALA A 428 17.84 -11.30 28.17
CA ALA A 428 16.44 -10.93 28.29
C ALA A 428 16.26 -9.55 28.94
N TYR A 429 16.99 -9.24 30.02
CA TYR A 429 16.89 -7.97 30.74
C TYR A 429 18.25 -7.37 31.08
N ARG A 430 18.30 -6.04 31.08
CA ARG A 430 19.44 -5.24 31.56
C ARG A 430 18.97 -4.20 32.58
N ILE A 431 19.86 -3.85 33.49
CA ILE A 431 19.62 -2.77 34.47
C ILE A 431 19.96 -1.43 33.80
N LYS A 432 19.06 -0.46 33.94
CA LYS A 432 19.30 0.97 33.66
C LYS A 432 18.55 1.81 34.69
N PHE A 433 19.19 2.84 35.24
CA PHE A 433 18.57 3.79 36.17
C PHE A 433 18.01 5.03 35.48
N THR A 434 18.29 5.21 34.19
CA THR A 434 17.68 6.27 33.37
C THR A 434 16.15 6.11 33.40
N PRO A 435 15.40 7.14 33.84
CA PRO A 435 13.94 7.10 33.79
C PRO A 435 13.42 6.92 32.37
N HIS A 436 12.37 6.12 32.20
CA HIS A 436 11.76 5.90 30.90
C HIS A 436 10.83 7.06 30.54
N PRO A 437 10.90 7.63 29.31
CA PRO A 437 10.06 8.77 28.96
C PRO A 437 8.56 8.47 28.99
N HIS A 438 8.14 7.29 28.53
CA HIS A 438 6.76 6.81 28.66
C HIS A 438 6.41 6.16 30.03
N ALA A 439 7.18 5.17 30.51
CA ALA A 439 6.87 4.40 31.73
C ALA A 439 7.36 5.02 33.06
N GLY A 440 8.05 6.16 33.03
CA GLY A 440 8.54 6.87 34.20
C GLY A 440 9.69 6.15 34.92
N ASP A 441 9.76 6.33 36.25
CA ASP A 441 10.77 5.80 37.15
C ASP A 441 10.37 4.48 37.84
N LYS A 442 9.30 3.83 37.34
CA LYS A 442 8.76 2.58 37.91
C LYS A 442 9.69 1.37 37.70
N TRP A 443 10.56 1.42 36.70
CA TRP A 443 11.37 0.29 36.27
C TRP A 443 12.87 0.63 36.28
N PHE A 444 13.67 -0.25 36.87
CA PHE A 444 15.14 -0.19 36.82
C PHE A 444 15.74 -1.31 35.94
N ILE A 445 14.87 -2.15 35.38
CA ILE A 445 15.24 -3.21 34.44
C ILE A 445 14.40 -3.06 33.18
N TYR A 446 15.05 -3.24 32.04
CA TYR A 446 14.42 -3.11 30.73
C TYR A 446 14.65 -4.36 29.90
N PRO A 447 13.61 -4.87 29.22
CA PRO A 447 13.74 -6.03 28.37
C PRO A 447 14.58 -5.68 27.13
N SER A 448 15.29 -6.67 26.59
CA SER A 448 15.98 -6.53 25.31
C SER A 448 15.00 -6.61 24.15
N TYR A 449 15.41 -6.11 22.98
CA TYR A 449 14.68 -6.25 21.73
C TYR A 449 14.28 -7.71 21.44
N ASP A 450 15.25 -8.64 21.54
CA ASP A 450 15.03 -10.06 21.24
C ASP A 450 13.98 -10.70 22.18
N TYR A 451 13.86 -10.21 23.41
CA TYR A 451 12.89 -10.68 24.39
C TYR A 451 11.52 -10.02 24.21
N ALA A 452 11.47 -8.70 24.13
CA ALA A 452 10.22 -7.94 24.11
C ALA A 452 9.46 -8.14 22.80
N HIS A 453 10.14 -8.00 21.66
CA HIS A 453 9.49 -7.89 20.36
C HIS A 453 8.61 -9.11 20.02
N CYS A 454 9.11 -10.33 20.27
CA CYS A 454 8.35 -11.55 19.99
C CYS A 454 7.20 -11.78 20.96
N LEU A 455 7.38 -11.44 22.25
CA LEU A 455 6.35 -11.57 23.25
C LEU A 455 5.22 -10.57 23.03
N VAL A 456 5.54 -9.31 22.70
CA VAL A 456 4.52 -8.32 22.39
C VAL A 456 3.77 -8.68 21.11
N ASP A 457 4.43 -9.25 20.10
CA ASP A 457 3.73 -9.80 18.93
C ASP A 457 2.70 -10.88 19.31
N SER A 458 3.03 -11.71 20.30
CA SER A 458 2.09 -12.69 20.83
C SER A 458 0.94 -12.06 21.61
N LEU A 459 1.24 -11.09 22.49
CA LEU A 459 0.27 -10.38 23.34
C LEU A 459 -0.72 -9.55 22.49
N GLU A 460 -0.24 -8.87 21.46
CA GLU A 460 -1.07 -8.10 20.51
C GLU A 460 -1.82 -9.00 19.50
N ASN A 461 -1.64 -10.32 19.57
CA ASN A 461 -2.22 -11.28 18.65
C ASN A 461 -1.86 -10.95 17.19
N ILE A 462 -0.59 -10.70 16.91
CA ILE A 462 -0.09 -10.45 15.57
C ILE A 462 -0.18 -11.73 14.74
N THR A 463 -0.89 -11.69 13.63
CA THR A 463 -0.99 -12.82 12.70
C THR A 463 0.25 -12.94 11.82
N HIS A 464 0.75 -11.80 11.32
CA HIS A 464 1.86 -11.71 10.40
C HIS A 464 2.90 -10.74 10.97
N SER A 465 3.99 -11.30 11.49
CA SER A 465 5.16 -10.55 11.97
C SER A 465 6.12 -10.38 10.80
N LEU A 466 6.02 -9.26 10.10
CA LEU A 466 6.85 -8.99 8.93
C LEU A 466 8.09 -8.19 9.35
N CYS A 467 9.26 -8.57 8.86
CA CYS A 467 10.52 -7.90 9.16
C CYS A 467 11.53 -8.05 8.02
N THR A 468 12.73 -7.52 8.16
CA THR A 468 13.76 -7.61 7.12
C THR A 468 14.58 -8.91 7.23
N LEU A 469 15.16 -9.38 6.12
CA LEU A 469 15.99 -10.59 6.05
C LEU A 469 17.18 -10.62 7.03
N GLU A 470 17.62 -9.46 7.52
CA GLU A 470 18.68 -9.39 8.54
C GLU A 470 18.33 -10.12 9.83
N PHE A 471 17.03 -10.30 10.09
CA PHE A 471 16.50 -10.97 11.28
C PHE A 471 16.19 -12.46 11.06
N ASP A 472 16.41 -13.01 9.87
CA ASP A 472 16.12 -14.43 9.56
C ASP A 472 16.87 -15.38 10.51
N ILE A 473 18.15 -15.09 10.78
CA ILE A 473 18.98 -15.84 11.73
C ILE A 473 18.46 -15.80 13.18
N ARG A 474 17.56 -14.87 13.51
CA ARG A 474 16.94 -14.73 14.84
C ARG A 474 15.58 -15.42 14.93
N ARG A 475 15.05 -15.94 13.81
CA ARG A 475 13.79 -16.66 13.80
C ARG A 475 13.78 -17.86 14.77
N PRO A 476 14.85 -18.68 14.89
CA PRO A 476 14.88 -19.76 15.87
C PRO A 476 14.76 -19.26 17.32
N SER A 477 15.46 -18.19 17.67
CA SER A 477 15.38 -17.60 19.03
C SER A 477 14.03 -16.96 19.31
N TYR A 478 13.40 -16.34 18.30
CA TYR A 478 12.04 -15.80 18.38
C TYR A 478 11.04 -16.89 18.78
N TYR A 479 11.02 -18.00 18.02
CA TYR A 479 10.07 -19.08 18.32
C TYR A 479 10.45 -19.90 19.55
N TRP A 480 11.74 -20.01 19.88
CA TRP A 480 12.18 -20.68 21.11
C TRP A 480 11.50 -20.07 22.33
N LEU A 481 11.47 -18.74 22.43
CA LEU A 481 10.88 -18.05 23.58
C LEU A 481 9.36 -18.27 23.67
N LEU A 482 8.67 -18.22 22.53
CA LEU A 482 7.22 -18.45 22.46
C LEU A 482 6.84 -19.89 22.82
N VAL A 483 7.60 -20.88 22.31
CA VAL A 483 7.41 -22.29 22.64
C VAL A 483 7.70 -22.55 24.13
N ALA A 484 8.80 -22.01 24.66
CA ALA A 484 9.18 -22.15 26.06
C ALA A 484 8.09 -21.64 27.02
N LEU A 485 7.44 -20.53 26.67
CA LEU A 485 6.38 -19.91 27.47
C LEU A 485 4.97 -20.44 27.16
N GLY A 486 4.81 -21.25 26.10
CA GLY A 486 3.49 -21.75 25.68
C GLY A 486 2.59 -20.65 25.09
N GLN A 487 3.20 -19.64 24.46
CA GLN A 487 2.52 -18.48 23.90
C GLN A 487 2.07 -18.73 22.46
N TYR A 488 1.18 -17.87 21.96
CA TYR A 488 0.81 -17.86 20.54
C TYR A 488 2.04 -17.52 19.68
N GLN A 489 2.15 -18.17 18.52
CA GLN A 489 3.27 -18.06 17.60
C GLN A 489 2.82 -17.34 16.30
N PRO A 490 3.08 -16.03 16.18
CA PRO A 490 2.84 -15.27 14.95
C PRO A 490 3.57 -15.84 13.75
N HIS A 491 3.00 -15.72 12.56
CA HIS A 491 3.71 -16.08 11.32
C HIS A 491 4.78 -15.04 11.00
N VAL A 492 6.04 -15.37 11.27
CA VAL A 492 7.20 -14.53 10.93
C VAL A 492 7.57 -14.70 9.47
N TRP A 493 7.66 -13.59 8.73
CA TRP A 493 8.11 -13.59 7.34
C TRP A 493 9.01 -12.40 7.03
N GLU A 494 10.18 -12.68 6.48
CA GLU A 494 11.22 -11.69 6.23
C GLU A 494 11.27 -11.27 4.77
N TYR A 495 11.33 -9.97 4.50
CA TYR A 495 11.49 -9.40 3.17
C TYR A 495 12.86 -8.75 2.95
N SER A 496 13.25 -8.64 1.68
CA SER A 496 14.48 -7.96 1.27
C SER A 496 14.45 -6.49 1.65
N ARG A 497 15.59 -5.96 2.12
CA ARG A 497 15.69 -4.52 2.38
C ARG A 497 15.64 -3.73 1.08
N LEU A 498 15.06 -2.54 1.15
CA LEU A 498 15.15 -1.59 0.05
C LEU A 498 16.50 -0.88 0.14
N ASN A 499 17.36 -1.08 -0.86
CA ASN A 499 18.62 -0.34 -1.01
C ASN A 499 18.63 0.42 -2.34
N ILE A 500 18.87 1.74 -2.28
CA ILE A 500 18.91 2.61 -3.46
C ILE A 500 20.35 3.04 -3.78
N SER A 501 20.75 2.94 -5.04
CA SER A 501 22.07 3.33 -5.53
C SER A 501 22.36 4.82 -5.32
N ASN A 502 23.63 5.18 -5.17
CA ASN A 502 24.09 6.57 -4.99
C ASN A 502 23.47 7.28 -3.79
N ASN A 503 23.06 6.51 -2.78
CA ASN A 503 22.46 7.06 -1.57
C ASN A 503 22.89 6.29 -0.31
N VAL A 504 22.55 6.86 0.84
CA VAL A 504 22.92 6.33 2.15
C VAL A 504 21.71 6.37 3.06
N MET A 505 21.32 5.22 3.62
CA MET A 505 20.16 5.14 4.52
C MET A 505 20.51 4.72 5.95
N SER A 506 21.76 4.36 6.23
CA SER A 506 22.11 3.97 7.60
C SER A 506 22.11 5.20 8.49
N LYS A 507 21.37 5.12 9.60
CA LYS A 507 21.22 6.19 10.59
C LYS A 507 22.56 6.80 11.01
N ARG A 508 23.57 5.96 11.29
CA ARG A 508 24.92 6.44 11.66
C ARG A 508 25.55 7.35 10.60
N LYS A 509 25.37 7.02 9.32
CA LYS A 509 25.93 7.82 8.22
C LYS A 509 25.07 9.06 7.94
N LEU A 510 23.74 8.96 8.04
CA LEU A 510 22.84 10.12 7.93
C LEU A 510 23.11 11.14 9.05
N ASN A 511 23.27 10.68 10.30
CA ASN A 511 23.67 11.52 11.43
C ASN A 511 24.97 12.28 11.14
N ARG A 512 25.94 11.59 10.51
CA ARG A 512 27.21 12.20 10.16
C ARG A 512 27.04 13.30 9.10
N LEU A 513 26.18 13.12 8.09
CA LEU A 513 25.92 14.14 7.07
C LEU A 513 25.37 15.44 7.69
N ASP A 514 24.44 15.32 8.64
CA ASP A 514 23.88 16.47 9.37
C ASP A 514 24.90 17.10 10.35
N THR A 515 25.64 16.26 11.11
CA THR A 515 26.64 16.73 12.07
C THR A 515 27.79 17.46 11.37
N ASP A 516 28.29 16.91 10.26
CA ASP A 516 29.38 17.48 9.46
C ASP A 516 28.86 18.61 8.52
N LYS A 517 27.56 18.97 8.59
CA LYS A 517 26.90 20.06 7.83
C LYS A 517 27.03 19.99 6.31
N TRP A 518 26.93 18.78 5.75
CA TRP A 518 26.81 18.56 4.30
C TRP A 518 25.36 18.74 3.79
N VAL A 519 24.40 18.74 4.70
CA VAL A 519 22.96 18.90 4.46
C VAL A 519 22.37 19.93 5.43
N ASP A 520 21.24 20.53 5.06
CA ASP A 520 20.58 21.58 5.85
C ASP A 520 19.89 21.03 7.10
N GLY A 521 19.56 19.73 7.08
CA GLY A 521 18.89 19.02 8.15
C GLY A 521 18.41 17.64 7.71
N TRP A 522 17.57 17.03 8.53
CA TRP A 522 16.99 15.69 8.27
C TRP A 522 15.92 15.68 7.19
N ASP A 523 15.32 16.82 6.92
CA ASP A 523 14.34 17.08 5.88
C ASP A 523 14.97 17.62 4.60
N ASP A 524 16.31 17.63 4.48
CA ASP A 524 16.99 18.10 3.27
C ASP A 524 16.52 17.31 2.03
N PRO A 525 16.08 17.97 0.94
CA PRO A 525 15.57 17.32 -0.27
C PRO A 525 16.53 16.34 -0.96
N ARG A 526 17.83 16.40 -0.64
CA ARG A 526 18.86 15.48 -1.17
C ARG A 526 18.88 14.13 -0.44
N LEU A 527 18.32 14.08 0.77
CA LEU A 527 18.23 12.86 1.56
C LEU A 527 17.01 12.02 1.16
N LEU A 528 17.12 10.70 1.30
CA LEU A 528 16.01 9.76 1.16
C LEU A 528 15.29 9.49 2.49
N THR A 529 15.36 10.45 3.42
CA THR A 529 14.43 10.51 4.54
C THR A 529 13.03 10.78 3.99
N LEU A 530 11.99 10.28 4.66
CA LEU A 530 10.61 10.54 4.20
C LEU A 530 10.26 12.02 4.34
N ALA A 531 10.79 12.70 5.36
CA ALA A 531 10.74 14.16 5.48
C ALA A 531 11.40 14.86 4.28
N GLY A 532 12.61 14.44 3.89
CA GLY A 532 13.34 15.01 2.76
C GLY A 532 12.63 14.79 1.43
N LEU A 533 12.09 13.60 1.20
CA LEU A 533 11.29 13.31 0.02
C LEU A 533 10.00 14.13 -0.03
N ARG A 534 9.32 14.29 1.11
CA ARG A 534 8.13 15.16 1.21
C ARG A 534 8.48 16.62 0.90
N ARG A 535 9.56 17.16 1.49
CA ARG A 535 10.04 18.53 1.22
C ARG A 535 10.52 18.71 -0.23
N ARG A 536 11.07 17.66 -0.84
CA ARG A 536 11.42 17.63 -2.28
C ARG A 536 10.20 17.73 -3.20
N GLY A 537 8.99 17.51 -2.68
CA GLY A 537 7.74 17.52 -3.46
C GLY A 537 7.34 16.14 -3.99
N VAL A 538 7.91 15.06 -3.45
CA VAL A 538 7.48 13.69 -3.76
C VAL A 538 6.19 13.39 -3.01
N SER A 539 5.20 12.79 -3.68
CA SER A 539 3.96 12.34 -3.05
C SER A 539 4.09 10.94 -2.43
N SER A 540 3.26 10.66 -1.42
CA SER A 540 3.20 9.33 -0.80
C SER A 540 2.71 8.25 -1.75
N THR A 541 1.79 8.60 -2.65
CA THR A 541 1.27 7.75 -3.74
C THR A 541 2.37 7.33 -4.71
N ALA A 542 3.33 8.19 -5.03
CA ALA A 542 4.44 7.85 -5.92
C ALA A 542 5.40 6.86 -5.25
N ILE A 543 5.68 7.06 -3.96
CA ILE A 543 6.51 6.15 -3.16
C ILE A 543 5.82 4.78 -3.03
N ASN A 544 4.53 4.75 -2.72
CA ASN A 544 3.75 3.52 -2.62
C ASN A 544 3.69 2.77 -3.96
N SER A 545 3.55 3.50 -5.07
CA SER A 545 3.58 2.92 -6.44
C SER A 545 4.95 2.35 -6.79
N PHE A 546 6.02 3.03 -6.41
CA PHE A 546 7.39 2.53 -6.55
C PHE A 546 7.60 1.22 -5.78
N ILE A 547 7.17 1.16 -4.52
CA ILE A 547 7.29 -0.06 -3.70
C ILE A 547 6.44 -1.19 -4.28
N ARG A 548 5.21 -0.90 -4.74
CA ARG A 548 4.35 -1.87 -5.42
C ARG A 548 5.03 -2.46 -6.64
N GLY A 549 5.58 -1.61 -7.52
CA GLY A 549 6.25 -2.04 -8.74
C GLY A 549 7.53 -2.85 -8.49
N MET A 550 8.15 -2.73 -7.31
CA MET A 550 9.28 -3.57 -6.91
C MET A 550 8.88 -4.98 -6.46
N GLY A 551 7.66 -5.14 -5.94
CA GLY A 551 7.18 -6.38 -5.34
C GLY A 551 7.77 -6.69 -3.96
N ILE A 552 7.19 -7.70 -3.31
CA ILE A 552 7.61 -8.19 -1.99
C ILE A 552 8.36 -9.52 -2.19
N THR A 553 9.67 -9.52 -1.98
CA THR A 553 10.54 -10.67 -2.27
C THR A 553 11.51 -10.96 -1.12
N ARG A 554 12.04 -12.18 -1.09
CA ARG A 554 13.12 -12.61 -0.18
C ARG A 554 14.53 -12.52 -0.81
N SER A 555 14.64 -12.03 -2.05
CA SER A 555 15.92 -11.93 -2.72
C SER A 555 16.68 -10.71 -2.20
N ASP A 556 17.65 -10.92 -1.32
CA ASP A 556 18.61 -9.89 -0.92
C ASP A 556 19.53 -9.54 -2.12
N ASN A 557 20.03 -8.30 -2.22
CA ASN A 557 20.91 -7.75 -3.28
C ASN A 557 20.32 -7.10 -4.55
N SER A 558 19.03 -6.75 -4.65
CA SER A 558 18.61 -5.82 -5.72
C SER A 558 18.93 -4.37 -5.35
N LEU A 559 20.16 -3.92 -5.63
CA LEU A 559 20.47 -2.50 -5.59
C LEU A 559 19.59 -1.78 -6.61
N ILE A 560 18.63 -1.00 -6.13
CA ILE A 560 17.68 -0.31 -6.99
C ILE A 560 18.27 1.01 -7.45
N ARG A 561 18.27 1.19 -8.77
CA ARG A 561 18.66 2.43 -9.42
C ARG A 561 17.73 3.57 -9.03
N VAL A 562 18.29 4.73 -8.69
CA VAL A 562 17.52 5.91 -8.26
C VAL A 562 16.55 6.37 -9.36
N GLU A 563 16.91 6.15 -10.61
CA GLU A 563 16.12 6.46 -11.80
C GLU A 563 14.76 5.73 -11.78
N ARG A 564 14.67 4.55 -11.15
CA ARG A 564 13.40 3.83 -11.00
C ARG A 564 12.46 4.55 -10.04
N LEU A 565 12.98 5.08 -8.93
CA LEU A 565 12.18 5.92 -8.03
C LEU A 565 11.72 7.19 -8.76
N GLU A 566 12.63 7.86 -9.47
CA GLU A 566 12.31 9.07 -10.22
C GLU A 566 11.33 8.83 -11.36
N TYR A 567 11.33 7.65 -11.97
CA TYR A 567 10.33 7.26 -12.96
C TYR A 567 8.92 7.32 -12.39
N HIS A 568 8.66 6.66 -11.24
CA HIS A 568 7.34 6.70 -10.61
C HIS A 568 6.93 8.11 -10.16
N ILE A 569 7.90 8.92 -9.70
CA ILE A 569 7.66 10.33 -9.36
C ILE A 569 7.24 11.12 -10.60
N ARG A 570 7.95 10.98 -11.72
CA ARG A 570 7.63 11.67 -12.98
C ARG A 570 6.28 11.24 -13.54
N GLU A 571 5.98 9.94 -13.52
CA GLU A 571 4.71 9.40 -14.01
C GLU A 571 3.50 9.97 -13.26
N GLU A 572 3.62 10.13 -11.94
CA GLU A 572 2.56 10.73 -11.16
C GLU A 572 2.47 12.24 -11.37
N LEU A 573 3.59 12.97 -11.21
CA LEU A 573 3.60 14.43 -11.37
C LEU A 573 3.16 14.86 -12.77
N ASN A 574 3.43 14.08 -13.81
CA ASN A 574 2.94 14.37 -15.15
C ASN A 574 1.39 14.33 -15.26
N LYS A 575 0.72 13.58 -14.38
CA LYS A 575 -0.75 13.50 -14.31
C LYS A 575 -1.34 14.56 -13.39
N VAL A 576 -0.73 14.81 -12.23
CA VAL A 576 -1.34 15.63 -11.16
C VAL A 576 -0.82 17.07 -11.10
N ALA A 577 0.45 17.32 -11.46
CA ALA A 577 1.05 18.63 -11.27
C ALA A 577 0.62 19.60 -12.39
N PRO A 578 0.06 20.78 -12.03
CA PRO A 578 -0.30 21.79 -13.02
C PRO A 578 0.97 22.42 -13.61
N ARG A 579 0.98 22.60 -14.94
CA ARG A 579 2.10 23.22 -15.65
C ARG A 579 1.97 24.74 -15.63
N ALA A 580 2.97 25.39 -15.05
CA ALA A 580 3.20 26.82 -15.15
C ALA A 580 4.48 27.11 -15.95
N LEU A 581 4.58 28.30 -16.55
CA LEU A 581 5.82 28.77 -17.19
C LEU A 581 6.66 29.53 -16.15
N VAL A 582 7.94 29.19 -16.06
CA VAL A 582 8.91 29.88 -15.21
C VAL A 582 10.23 30.02 -15.95
N VAL A 583 10.93 31.12 -15.72
CA VAL A 583 12.25 31.38 -16.31
C VAL A 583 13.24 31.54 -15.16
N LEU A 584 14.30 30.73 -15.15
CA LEU A 584 15.26 30.67 -14.06
C LEU A 584 16.37 31.72 -14.22
N HIS A 585 16.91 31.85 -15.43
CA HIS A 585 17.86 32.91 -15.78
C HIS A 585 17.21 33.86 -16.80
N PRO A 586 16.49 34.89 -16.32
CA PRO A 586 15.65 35.71 -17.18
C PRO A 586 16.47 36.65 -18.08
N LEU A 587 16.27 36.50 -19.38
CA LEU A 587 16.74 37.42 -20.41
C LEU A 587 15.57 38.27 -20.90
N LYS A 588 15.70 39.58 -20.77
CA LYS A 588 14.64 40.53 -21.12
C LYS A 588 14.48 40.64 -22.63
N VAL A 589 13.24 40.53 -23.10
CA VAL A 589 12.85 40.73 -24.49
C VAL A 589 11.76 41.80 -24.57
N VAL A 590 11.98 42.83 -25.38
CA VAL A 590 11.04 43.93 -25.61
C VAL A 590 10.40 43.77 -26.98
N ILE A 591 9.08 43.63 -26.99
CA ILE A 591 8.26 43.53 -28.19
C ILE A 591 8.03 44.94 -28.75
N THR A 592 8.71 45.30 -29.83
CA THR A 592 8.77 46.68 -30.32
C THR A 592 7.45 47.13 -30.95
N ASN A 593 6.75 46.22 -31.63
CA ASN A 593 5.50 46.45 -32.35
C ASN A 593 4.22 46.21 -31.52
N LEU A 594 4.32 46.13 -30.19
CA LEU A 594 3.17 46.10 -29.27
C LEU A 594 3.08 47.41 -28.48
N ASP A 595 1.89 48.01 -28.45
CA ASP A 595 1.65 49.29 -27.78
C ASP A 595 1.92 49.24 -26.27
N HIS A 596 2.36 50.38 -25.73
CA HIS A 596 2.69 50.49 -24.31
C HIS A 596 1.42 50.40 -23.46
N GLY A 597 1.39 49.44 -22.52
CA GLY A 597 0.23 49.19 -21.63
C GLY A 597 -0.77 48.16 -22.14
N THR A 598 -0.60 47.63 -23.35
CA THR A 598 -1.45 46.55 -23.87
C THR A 598 -1.08 45.21 -23.22
N ILE A 599 -2.07 44.53 -22.64
CA ILE A 599 -1.95 43.18 -22.10
C ILE A 599 -2.93 42.27 -22.84
N ILE A 600 -2.41 41.24 -23.49
CA ILE A 600 -3.20 40.20 -24.16
C ILE A 600 -3.23 38.98 -23.25
N ASN A 601 -4.39 38.63 -22.71
CA ASN A 601 -4.56 37.44 -21.89
C ASN A 601 -4.78 36.21 -22.77
N LEU A 602 -3.83 35.28 -22.73
CA LEU A 602 -3.82 34.07 -23.55
C LEU A 602 -4.19 32.85 -22.69
N ASP A 603 -4.84 31.86 -23.30
CA ASP A 603 -5.17 30.61 -22.62
C ASP A 603 -4.01 29.62 -22.67
N ALA A 604 -3.53 29.23 -21.49
CA ALA A 604 -2.53 28.19 -21.32
C ALA A 604 -3.14 26.99 -20.60
N LYS A 605 -2.82 25.79 -21.09
CA LYS A 605 -3.35 24.54 -20.56
C LYS A 605 -2.51 24.05 -19.38
N MET A 606 -3.14 23.77 -18.24
CA MET A 606 -2.47 23.31 -17.01
C MET A 606 -2.03 21.85 -17.14
N TRP A 607 -2.84 20.98 -17.74
CA TRP A 607 -2.51 19.56 -17.94
C TRP A 607 -2.55 19.19 -19.43
N PRO A 608 -1.52 18.52 -19.98
CA PRO A 608 -1.44 18.24 -21.42
C PRO A 608 -2.63 17.44 -21.96
N ASN A 609 -3.09 16.48 -21.15
CA ASN A 609 -4.10 15.50 -21.53
C ASN A 609 -5.53 15.92 -21.17
N ALA A 610 -5.73 17.08 -20.54
CA ALA A 610 -7.07 17.58 -20.25
C ALA A 610 -7.87 17.83 -21.54
N SER A 611 -9.19 17.84 -21.49
CA SER A 611 -9.98 18.23 -22.66
C SER A 611 -9.77 19.72 -22.98
N ASP A 612 -9.77 20.08 -24.26
CA ASP A 612 -9.71 21.49 -24.67
C ASP A 612 -11.02 22.23 -24.34
N ASP A 613 -12.13 21.48 -24.15
CA ASP A 613 -13.44 22.02 -23.78
C ASP A 613 -13.60 22.27 -22.26
N ASP A 614 -12.63 21.83 -21.45
CA ASP A 614 -12.63 22.04 -20.01
C ASP A 614 -12.01 23.40 -19.66
N ALA A 615 -12.87 24.37 -19.36
CA ALA A 615 -12.45 25.71 -18.95
C ALA A 615 -11.63 25.70 -17.64
N SER A 616 -11.82 24.71 -16.76
CA SER A 616 -11.06 24.58 -15.51
C SER A 616 -9.63 24.06 -15.71
N ALA A 617 -9.33 23.50 -16.89
CA ALA A 617 -8.00 23.03 -17.27
C ALA A 617 -7.09 24.13 -17.83
N HIS A 618 -7.55 25.38 -17.87
CA HIS A 618 -6.85 26.52 -18.46
C HIS A 618 -6.61 27.63 -17.45
N TYR A 619 -5.48 28.31 -17.59
CA TYR A 619 -5.15 29.54 -16.86
C TYR A 619 -4.75 30.64 -17.83
N LYS A 620 -4.96 31.90 -17.42
CA LYS A 620 -4.63 33.06 -18.25
C LYS A 620 -3.16 33.44 -18.08
N VAL A 621 -2.45 33.54 -19.20
CA VAL A 621 -1.06 34.03 -19.29
C VAL A 621 -1.07 35.43 -19.90
N PRO A 622 -0.60 36.47 -19.17
CA PRO A 622 -0.51 37.80 -19.72
C PRO A 622 0.65 37.89 -20.71
N PHE A 623 0.38 38.34 -21.94
CA PHE A 623 1.38 38.74 -22.92
C PHE A 623 1.41 40.27 -23.02
N SER A 624 2.58 40.84 -22.74
CA SER A 624 2.80 42.28 -22.67
C SER A 624 4.01 42.68 -23.52
N ARG A 625 4.28 43.99 -23.59
CA ARG A 625 5.45 44.53 -24.31
C ARG A 625 6.77 43.97 -23.80
N THR A 626 6.85 43.55 -22.53
CA THR A 626 8.08 42.99 -21.95
C THR A 626 7.84 41.55 -21.55
N VAL A 627 8.58 40.64 -22.18
CA VAL A 627 8.61 39.23 -21.84
C VAL A 627 10.03 38.84 -21.44
N TYR A 628 10.17 37.85 -20.57
CA TYR A 628 11.45 37.25 -20.21
C TYR A 628 11.51 35.86 -20.80
N ILE A 629 12.65 35.48 -21.38
CA ILE A 629 12.94 34.13 -21.85
C ILE A 629 14.16 33.58 -21.12
N GLU A 630 14.38 32.27 -21.17
CA GLU A 630 15.58 31.67 -20.59
C GLU A 630 16.84 32.17 -21.32
N GLN A 631 17.89 32.50 -20.57
CA GLN A 631 19.14 32.99 -21.18
C GLN A 631 19.76 31.95 -22.12
N SER A 632 19.63 30.66 -21.83
CA SER A 632 20.13 29.56 -22.70
C SER A 632 19.37 29.45 -24.01
N ASP A 633 18.16 30.02 -24.09
CA ASP A 633 17.31 30.00 -25.27
C ASP A 633 17.64 31.10 -26.28
N PHE A 634 18.66 31.92 -26.01
CA PHE A 634 19.19 32.89 -26.96
C PHE A 634 20.67 32.61 -27.31
N ARG A 635 21.04 32.72 -28.59
CA ARG A 635 22.43 32.67 -29.05
C ARG A 635 22.70 33.71 -30.14
N LEU A 636 23.91 34.27 -30.15
CA LEU A 636 24.35 35.22 -31.19
C LEU A 636 24.55 34.56 -32.56
N LYS A 637 25.04 33.32 -32.58
CA LYS A 637 25.25 32.54 -33.81
C LYS A 637 24.24 31.40 -33.84
N ASP A 638 23.44 31.36 -34.90
CA ASP A 638 22.52 30.25 -35.15
C ASP A 638 23.29 28.99 -35.58
N SER A 639 22.75 27.83 -35.24
CA SER A 639 23.29 26.53 -35.63
C SER A 639 22.15 25.58 -35.96
N LYS A 640 22.40 24.56 -36.79
CA LYS A 640 21.34 23.65 -37.29
C LYS A 640 20.66 22.85 -36.18
N ASP A 641 21.35 22.66 -35.06
CA ASP A 641 20.92 21.95 -33.85
C ASP A 641 20.30 22.90 -32.79
N PHE A 642 20.36 24.21 -33.00
CA PHE A 642 19.80 25.19 -32.07
C PHE A 642 18.40 25.61 -32.53
N TYR A 643 17.44 25.50 -31.62
CA TYR A 643 16.04 25.80 -31.91
C TYR A 643 15.53 27.05 -31.19
N GLY A 644 16.36 27.67 -30.34
CA GLY A 644 16.08 28.94 -29.66
C GLY A 644 16.25 30.17 -30.55
N LEU A 645 16.12 31.35 -29.94
CA LEU A 645 16.14 32.66 -30.57
C LEU A 645 17.57 33.07 -30.96
N ALA A 646 17.71 33.59 -32.18
CA ALA A 646 18.96 34.14 -32.69
C ALA A 646 18.65 35.40 -33.52
N PRO A 647 19.62 36.31 -33.73
CA PRO A 647 19.42 37.49 -34.58
C PRO A 647 18.81 37.14 -35.93
N GLY A 648 17.68 37.77 -36.28
CA GLY A 648 16.95 37.53 -37.54
C GLY A 648 16.10 36.26 -37.59
N LYS A 649 16.20 35.36 -36.60
CA LYS A 649 15.43 34.12 -36.50
C LYS A 649 14.10 34.35 -35.78
N SER A 650 13.06 33.65 -36.24
CA SER A 650 11.73 33.65 -35.63
C SER A 650 11.50 32.38 -34.82
N VAL A 651 11.01 32.53 -33.59
CA VAL A 651 10.72 31.41 -32.68
C VAL A 651 9.35 31.61 -32.03
N MET A 652 8.65 30.51 -31.76
CA MET A 652 7.33 30.54 -31.14
C MET A 652 7.45 30.78 -29.64
N LEU A 653 6.69 31.71 -29.06
CA LEU A 653 6.49 31.74 -27.62
C LEU A 653 5.42 30.72 -27.22
N ARG A 654 5.69 29.90 -26.20
CA ARG A 654 4.78 28.86 -25.73
C ARG A 654 3.45 29.47 -25.27
N HIS A 655 2.33 29.00 -25.82
CA HIS A 655 0.96 29.55 -25.59
C HIS A 655 0.71 30.98 -26.12
N ALA A 656 1.65 31.61 -26.85
CA ALA A 656 1.51 32.99 -27.32
C ALA A 656 1.70 33.15 -28.83
N PHE A 657 2.60 34.04 -29.25
CA PHE A 657 2.85 34.42 -30.64
C PHE A 657 4.31 34.13 -31.03
N PRO A 658 4.61 33.92 -32.32
CA PRO A 658 5.99 33.88 -32.77
C PRO A 658 6.61 35.27 -32.73
N ILE A 659 7.85 35.33 -32.25
CA ILE A 659 8.67 36.54 -32.15
C ILE A 659 9.91 36.43 -33.03
N LYS A 660 10.31 37.54 -33.66
CA LYS A 660 11.52 37.65 -34.48
C LYS A 660 12.50 38.63 -33.83
N CYS A 661 13.72 38.18 -33.57
CA CYS A 661 14.77 39.06 -33.03
C CYS A 661 15.20 40.08 -34.08
N THR A 662 15.08 41.37 -33.76
CA THR A 662 15.44 42.49 -34.63
C THR A 662 16.73 43.17 -34.18
N GLU A 663 16.96 43.29 -32.87
CA GLU A 663 18.12 43.98 -32.31
C GLU A 663 18.56 43.31 -31.00
N VAL A 664 19.87 43.34 -30.74
CA VAL A 664 20.47 42.85 -29.49
C VAL A 664 21.18 44.01 -28.82
N ILE A 665 20.84 44.25 -27.55
CA ILE A 665 21.43 45.31 -26.73
C ILE A 665 22.48 44.70 -25.82
N TYR A 666 23.71 45.16 -25.99
CA TYR A 666 24.86 44.76 -25.19
C TYR A 666 24.98 45.66 -23.95
N GLY A 667 25.43 45.06 -22.85
CA GLY A 667 25.83 45.77 -21.64
C GLY A 667 27.27 46.27 -21.73
N ASP A 668 27.87 46.54 -20.58
CA ASP A 668 29.22 47.10 -20.49
C ASP A 668 30.32 46.20 -21.09
N ASN A 669 30.06 44.89 -21.13
CA ASN A 669 30.91 43.92 -21.80
C ASN A 669 30.28 43.47 -23.13
N PRO A 670 31.06 43.32 -24.23
CA PRO A 670 30.55 42.89 -25.54
C PRO A 670 29.83 41.54 -25.55
N ASP A 671 30.11 40.68 -24.57
CA ASP A 671 29.48 39.35 -24.43
C ASP A 671 28.30 39.34 -23.43
N SER A 672 28.02 40.45 -22.75
CA SER A 672 26.91 40.58 -21.81
C SER A 672 25.69 41.13 -22.55
N ILE A 673 24.68 40.29 -22.76
CA ILE A 673 23.42 40.70 -23.40
C ILE A 673 22.45 41.13 -22.30
N VAL A 674 21.96 42.37 -22.40
CA VAL A 674 21.07 42.96 -21.39
C VAL A 674 19.61 42.90 -21.84
N GLU A 675 19.37 43.11 -23.13
CA GLU A 675 18.02 43.19 -23.69
C GLU A 675 18.01 42.75 -25.15
N ILE A 676 16.94 42.05 -25.54
CA ILE A 676 16.66 41.74 -26.94
C ILE A 676 15.44 42.54 -27.36
N ARG A 677 15.47 43.11 -28.56
CA ARG A 677 14.27 43.66 -29.19
C ARG A 677 13.76 42.68 -30.24
N ALA A 678 12.47 42.45 -30.20
CA ALA A 678 11.81 41.52 -31.11
C ALA A 678 10.47 42.08 -31.59
N GLU A 679 10.02 41.59 -32.74
CA GLU A 679 8.69 41.87 -33.27
C GLU A 679 7.84 40.60 -33.20
N TYR A 680 6.58 40.70 -32.75
CA TYR A 680 5.64 39.58 -32.74
C TYR A 680 4.79 39.57 -34.00
N ASP A 681 4.41 38.38 -34.48
CA ASP A 681 3.52 38.20 -35.63
C ASP A 681 2.08 37.82 -35.16
N PRO A 682 1.10 38.73 -35.25
CA PRO A 682 -0.27 38.48 -34.81
C PRO A 682 -1.06 37.55 -35.74
N SER A 683 -0.61 37.33 -36.99
CA SER A 683 -1.34 36.53 -37.98
C SER A 683 -1.31 35.03 -37.69
N LYS A 684 -0.42 34.60 -36.79
CA LYS A 684 -0.19 33.20 -36.40
C LYS A 684 -0.40 33.03 -34.91
N ALA A 685 -1.63 33.22 -34.45
CA ALA A 685 -2.06 32.84 -33.10
C ALA A 685 -2.29 31.32 -33.01
N THR A 686 -2.00 30.73 -31.85
CA THR A 686 -2.01 29.28 -31.64
C THR A 686 -3.40 28.66 -31.89
N LYS A 687 -3.55 27.81 -32.91
CA LYS A 687 -4.50 26.67 -32.91
C LYS A 687 -3.67 25.40 -32.72
N LEU A 688 -3.62 24.88 -31.50
CA LEU A 688 -2.93 23.64 -31.17
C LEU A 688 -3.63 22.45 -31.87
N LYS A 689 -2.97 21.83 -32.86
CA LYS A 689 -3.25 20.43 -33.25
C LYS A 689 -2.10 19.58 -32.76
N VAL A 690 -2.35 18.81 -31.71
CA VAL A 690 -1.38 18.02 -30.92
C VAL A 690 -0.59 16.98 -31.73
N HIS A 691 -1.03 16.61 -32.94
CA HIS A 691 -0.41 15.52 -33.73
C HIS A 691 0.81 15.89 -34.61
N LYS A 692 1.30 17.13 -34.60
CA LYS A 692 2.42 17.55 -35.49
C LYS A 692 3.57 18.30 -34.82
N LEU A 693 3.83 18.07 -33.54
CA LEU A 693 5.11 18.48 -32.92
C LEU A 693 6.19 17.42 -33.13
N LEU A 694 6.50 17.18 -34.41
CA LEU A 694 7.76 16.58 -34.83
C LEU A 694 8.38 17.50 -35.89
N LYS A 695 9.47 18.16 -35.50
CA LYS A 695 10.57 18.69 -36.33
C LYS A 695 10.60 20.13 -36.85
N SER A 696 9.71 21.09 -36.51
CA SER A 696 9.82 22.44 -37.13
C SER A 696 9.60 23.70 -36.29
N PHE A 697 9.08 23.64 -35.05
CA PHE A 697 8.88 24.86 -34.26
C PHE A 697 9.27 24.62 -32.81
N CYS A 698 10.32 25.29 -32.34
CA CYS A 698 10.64 25.37 -30.92
C CYS A 698 9.72 26.37 -30.24
N THR A 699 9.31 26.07 -29.02
CA THR A 699 8.53 26.96 -28.16
C THR A 699 9.40 27.46 -27.03
N LEU A 700 9.55 28.78 -26.89
CA LEU A 700 10.23 29.44 -25.79
C LEU A 700 9.27 29.62 -24.63
N GLU A 701 9.73 29.29 -23.42
CA GLU A 701 9.01 29.66 -22.22
C GLU A 701 9.20 31.15 -21.98
N PHE A 702 8.13 31.84 -21.57
CA PHE A 702 8.22 33.25 -21.26
C PHE A 702 7.37 33.64 -20.06
N PHE A 703 7.77 34.75 -19.43
CA PHE A 703 7.05 35.36 -18.32
C PHE A 703 6.92 36.87 -18.51
N CYS A 704 5.81 37.49 -18.10
CA CYS A 704 5.62 38.95 -18.10
C CYS A 704 5.70 39.50 -16.67
N SER A 705 6.53 40.53 -16.46
CA SER A 705 6.63 41.19 -15.14
C SER A 705 5.42 42.10 -14.90
N PHE A 706 4.60 41.76 -13.89
CA PHE A 706 4.34 42.64 -12.74
C PHE A 706 3.45 42.01 -11.64
N LEU A 707 2.76 40.87 -11.85
CA LEU A 707 1.77 40.38 -10.87
C LEU A 707 2.13 39.09 -10.10
N PHE A 708 3.05 38.24 -10.57
CA PHE A 708 3.24 36.91 -9.97
C PHE A 708 4.41 36.79 -8.98
N LEU A 709 5.34 37.74 -8.96
CA LEU A 709 6.46 37.75 -8.01
C LEU A 709 6.01 37.87 -6.54
N ILE A 710 4.83 38.43 -6.30
CA ILE A 710 4.24 38.56 -4.95
C ILE A 710 3.56 37.25 -4.51
N HIS A 711 3.08 36.41 -5.44
CA HIS A 711 2.36 35.19 -5.08
C HIS A 711 3.28 34.00 -4.76
N LEU A 712 4.48 33.95 -5.33
CA LEU A 712 5.48 32.91 -5.01
C LEU A 712 6.20 33.12 -3.66
N GLN A 713 6.05 34.29 -3.01
CA GLN A 713 6.54 34.51 -1.65
C GLN A 713 5.52 34.14 -0.55
N PHE A 714 4.28 33.77 -0.92
CA PHE A 714 3.19 33.51 0.03
C PHE A 714 2.48 32.15 -0.17
N VAL A 715 3.10 31.18 -0.88
CA VAL A 715 2.64 29.78 -0.95
C VAL A 715 3.74 28.84 -0.50
#